data_AF-A0A7N2LSU9-F1
#
_entry.id   AF-A0A7N2LSU9-F1
#
_cell.length_a   1.000
_cell.length_b   1.000
_cell.length_c   1.000
_cell.angle_alpha   90.00
_cell.angle_beta   90.00
_cell.angle_gamma   90.00
#
_symmetry.space_group_name_H-M   'P 1'
#
loop_
_entity.id
_entity.type
_entity.pdbx_description
1 polymer ?
#
loop_
_entity_poly.entity_id
_entity_poly.type
_entity_poly.pdbx_seq_one_letter_code
_entity_poly.pdbx_strand_id
1 'polypeptide(L)'
;MMSMAICRVRAALLSLSNHKSSLISSSSSSSSIRSFSSSQFESVGFIGLGNMGSRMVNNLLKAGYNVTVHDINCNAMKKFSVMGVPTKETPFEVAEASDVVITMLPSSSHVFDVFTGPKGLLQGGNPLRPWLLIDSSTIDPQTSRKLSVTVSKCNLKGKKDNLVIPVMLDAPVSGGVLAAEAGTLTFMVGGSEEAFLAAKPLFLSMGKNTIYCGKAGNGSIWVYDLLCVMVHGCGLWRSIRKGWEVFSKFFRFEIGVGDRVKFWTDQWCGDSPLHLSFPVVYGIVTNREASVASSLERLGTESRRSWKVPFLRDPNDWEMGEVDDFLHTLDSCLPHSEQGDRMIWKLSKKGDFNIRSFYDKLRSPSPFTFPWKGIWKVKAPTHVSFFVWTAAWEKILTGDTLRRRGFELVDWCIMCRCNGETVNHLLLHCEKAYKLWSLIFRSFGISWVLPGSVADTLFSWWNWFGKHSSSIWNLALLCLMWCIWRERNWRTFEDRDKSDDQLLAYFCGSLFDWSRAWGLTSSDSLPLYSLVQSNIICLLLFNNNTTLIAAKICNNLAMAISMLGVSEALALGQSLGISASTLTKVFNSSSARCWSSDSYNPVPGVMEGAPSSRNYDGGFASKLMAKDLILAAESAKDIGQKCPLTSHALEIYTELCKDGNETRDFSCVFRHYYSGMDEL
;
A
#
# COMPACT_ATOMS: atom_id res chain seq x y z
N MET A 1 10.83 31.14 -26.70
CA MET A 1 12.14 30.60 -27.07
C MET A 1 12.81 30.00 -25.83
N MET A 2 12.36 28.81 -25.40
CA MET A 2 13.05 27.91 -24.46
C MET A 2 12.32 26.56 -24.44
N SER A 3 12.28 25.90 -25.61
CA SER A 3 11.78 24.52 -25.79
C SER A 3 12.82 23.68 -26.56
N MET A 4 14.10 24.02 -26.44
CA MET A 4 15.22 23.39 -27.17
C MET A 4 16.43 23.02 -26.29
N ALA A 5 16.20 22.58 -25.05
CA ALA A 5 17.30 22.21 -24.14
C ALA A 5 17.11 20.92 -23.32
N ILE A 6 16.14 20.05 -23.66
CA ILE A 6 15.97 18.73 -22.99
C ILE A 6 15.92 17.59 -24.03
N CYS A 7 16.75 17.68 -25.07
CA CYS A 7 16.94 16.59 -26.04
C CYS A 7 18.41 16.22 -26.31
N ARG A 8 19.38 16.70 -25.51
CA ARG A 8 20.82 16.47 -25.75
C ARG A 8 21.61 15.84 -24.59
N VAL A 9 20.97 15.11 -23.67
CA VAL A 9 21.68 14.33 -22.62
C VAL A 9 21.43 12.82 -22.71
N ARG A 10 20.56 12.35 -23.61
CA ARG A 10 20.32 10.91 -23.84
C ARG A 10 21.10 10.28 -25.00
N ALA A 11 21.91 11.07 -25.72
CA ALA A 11 22.67 10.62 -26.90
C ALA A 11 24.18 10.41 -26.66
N ALA A 12 24.69 10.65 -25.44
CA ALA A 12 26.13 10.58 -25.14
C ALA A 12 26.59 9.33 -24.35
N LEU A 13 25.71 8.34 -24.12
CA LEU A 13 26.06 7.08 -23.42
C LEU A 13 25.88 5.82 -24.29
N LEU A 14 25.72 5.97 -25.61
CA LEU A 14 25.57 4.86 -26.57
C LEU A 14 26.68 4.82 -27.65
N SER A 15 27.78 5.57 -27.50
CA SER A 15 28.88 5.58 -28.49
C SER A 15 30.21 4.96 -28.04
N LEU A 16 30.22 4.14 -26.98
CA LEU A 16 31.43 3.47 -26.49
C LEU A 16 31.21 1.97 -26.26
N SER A 17 30.90 1.21 -27.32
CA SER A 17 31.17 -0.24 -27.35
C SER A 17 31.18 -0.89 -28.74
N ASN A 18 31.40 -0.14 -29.83
CA ASN A 18 31.55 -0.74 -31.17
C ASN A 18 32.85 -0.27 -31.83
N HIS A 19 33.96 -0.94 -31.50
CA HIS A 19 35.10 -1.09 -32.41
C HIS A 19 36.00 -2.23 -31.91
N LYS A 20 35.80 -3.44 -32.47
CA LYS A 20 36.85 -4.38 -32.85
C LYS A 20 36.20 -5.63 -33.44
N SER A 21 36.21 -5.73 -34.77
CA SER A 21 36.60 -6.95 -35.49
C SER A 21 36.22 -6.80 -36.97
N SER A 22 37.23 -6.58 -37.80
CA SER A 22 37.20 -6.95 -39.20
C SER A 22 38.59 -7.41 -39.60
N LEU A 23 38.62 -8.46 -40.43
CA LEU A 23 39.76 -9.12 -41.08
C LEU A 23 40.33 -10.32 -40.31
N ILE A 24 39.86 -11.53 -40.65
CA ILE A 24 40.63 -12.51 -41.44
C ILE A 24 39.62 -13.33 -42.27
N SER A 25 39.69 -13.19 -43.59
CA SER A 25 39.07 -14.08 -44.58
C SER A 25 39.97 -15.29 -44.80
N SER A 26 39.44 -16.50 -44.68
CA SER A 26 40.00 -17.64 -45.42
C SER A 26 38.87 -18.57 -45.85
N SER A 27 38.90 -18.87 -47.14
CA SER A 27 38.01 -19.73 -47.91
C SER A 27 38.19 -21.20 -47.55
N SER A 28 37.09 -21.96 -47.42
CA SER A 28 37.08 -23.36 -47.85
C SER A 28 35.66 -23.90 -48.07
N SER A 29 35.44 -24.29 -49.33
CA SER A 29 34.60 -25.39 -49.83
C SER A 29 33.16 -25.54 -49.32
N SER A 30 32.25 -25.21 -50.23
CA SER A 30 30.87 -25.67 -50.33
C SER A 30 30.72 -27.18 -50.15
N SER A 31 29.92 -27.58 -49.16
CA SER A 31 29.20 -28.84 -49.17
C SER A 31 27.72 -28.55 -48.93
N SER A 32 26.91 -28.94 -49.92
CA SER A 32 25.48 -28.66 -50.03
C SER A 32 24.71 -29.27 -48.86
N ILE A 33 24.35 -28.45 -47.87
CA ILE A 33 23.37 -28.83 -46.85
C ILE A 33 21.99 -28.64 -47.47
N ARG A 34 21.33 -29.76 -47.76
CA ARG A 34 19.93 -29.83 -48.18
C ARG A 34 19.07 -29.01 -47.24
N SER A 35 18.23 -28.14 -47.80
CA SER A 35 17.17 -27.43 -47.09
C SER A 35 16.22 -28.44 -46.44
N PHE A 36 16.19 -28.49 -45.11
CA PHE A 36 15.13 -29.19 -44.39
C PHE A 36 13.84 -28.35 -44.48
N SER A 37 12.79 -28.93 -45.06
CA SER A 37 11.48 -28.28 -45.20
C SER A 37 10.80 -28.08 -43.83
N SER A 38 10.08 -26.98 -43.72
CA SER A 38 9.54 -26.37 -42.50
C SER A 38 8.20 -26.95 -41.99
N SER A 39 7.93 -28.25 -42.08
CA SER A 39 6.57 -28.76 -41.77
C SER A 39 6.54 -30.10 -41.02
N GLN A 40 7.13 -30.18 -39.83
CA GLN A 40 7.04 -31.38 -38.99
C GLN A 40 5.82 -31.39 -38.05
N PHE A 41 5.20 -30.23 -37.80
CA PHE A 41 4.05 -30.05 -36.90
C PHE A 41 2.88 -29.39 -37.64
N GLU A 42 1.88 -30.18 -38.04
CA GLU A 42 0.72 -29.68 -38.79
C GLU A 42 -0.30 -28.98 -37.90
N SER A 43 -0.37 -29.32 -36.61
CA SER A 43 -1.32 -28.74 -35.65
C SER A 43 -0.76 -28.64 -34.22
N VAL A 44 -0.85 -27.45 -33.62
CA VAL A 44 -0.35 -27.14 -32.27
C VAL A 44 -1.51 -26.73 -31.36
N GLY A 45 -1.70 -27.44 -30.26
CA GLY A 45 -2.61 -27.09 -29.20
C GLY A 45 -1.93 -26.19 -28.16
N PHE A 46 -2.62 -25.17 -27.66
CA PHE A 46 -2.09 -24.32 -26.60
C PHE A 46 -3.13 -24.10 -25.50
N ILE A 47 -2.76 -24.43 -24.26
CA ILE A 47 -3.64 -24.33 -23.10
C ILE A 47 -3.03 -23.38 -22.06
N GLY A 48 -3.77 -22.33 -21.72
CA GLY A 48 -3.34 -21.27 -20.81
C GLY A 48 -2.91 -20.01 -21.57
N LEU A 49 -3.84 -19.06 -21.69
CA LEU A 49 -3.74 -17.81 -22.45
C LEU A 49 -3.54 -16.59 -21.54
N GLY A 50 -2.90 -16.79 -20.39
CA GLY A 50 -2.54 -15.73 -19.47
C GLY A 50 -1.48 -14.78 -20.04
N ASN A 51 -0.81 -14.04 -19.15
CA ASN A 51 0.21 -13.07 -19.55
C ASN A 51 1.31 -13.69 -20.44
N MET A 52 1.84 -14.86 -20.07
CA MET A 52 2.89 -15.49 -20.87
C MET A 52 2.30 -16.18 -22.11
N GLY A 53 1.32 -17.06 -21.91
CA GLY A 53 0.80 -17.93 -22.96
C GLY A 53 0.19 -17.19 -24.16
N SER A 54 -0.55 -16.10 -23.94
CA SER A 54 -1.12 -15.34 -25.06
C SER A 54 -0.06 -14.75 -26.01
N ARG A 55 1.11 -14.34 -25.47
CA ARG A 55 2.23 -13.80 -26.25
C ARG A 55 2.99 -14.90 -26.97
N MET A 56 3.15 -16.05 -26.32
CA MET A 56 3.72 -17.26 -26.91
C MET A 56 2.89 -17.75 -28.11
N VAL A 57 1.56 -17.81 -27.97
CA VAL A 57 0.64 -18.16 -29.06
C VAL A 57 0.79 -17.21 -30.24
N ASN A 58 0.85 -15.89 -29.99
CA ASN A 58 1.04 -14.92 -31.07
C ASN A 58 2.35 -15.14 -31.85
N ASN A 59 3.41 -15.58 -31.19
CA ASN A 59 4.67 -15.89 -31.87
C ASN A 59 4.57 -17.18 -32.69
N LEU A 60 3.86 -18.20 -32.20
CA LEU A 60 3.57 -19.41 -32.98
C LEU A 60 2.73 -19.08 -34.23
N LEU A 61 1.72 -18.23 -34.11
CA LEU A 61 0.91 -17.77 -35.24
C LEU A 61 1.76 -16.98 -36.26
N LYS A 62 2.63 -16.08 -35.81
CA LYS A 62 3.58 -15.35 -36.67
C LYS A 62 4.57 -16.28 -37.39
N ALA A 63 4.96 -17.38 -36.76
CA ALA A 63 5.82 -18.39 -37.35
C ALA A 63 5.08 -19.34 -38.32
N GLY A 64 3.77 -19.19 -38.50
CA GLY A 64 2.96 -19.93 -39.47
C GLY A 64 2.38 -21.25 -38.97
N TYR A 65 2.40 -21.52 -37.65
CA TYR A 65 1.77 -22.72 -37.10
C TYR A 65 0.25 -22.60 -37.04
N ASN A 66 -0.45 -23.70 -37.32
CA ASN A 66 -1.88 -23.80 -37.07
C ASN A 66 -2.12 -24.07 -35.58
N VAL A 67 -2.63 -23.08 -34.85
CA VAL A 67 -2.78 -23.15 -33.39
C VAL A 67 -4.24 -23.27 -32.98
N THR A 68 -4.57 -24.27 -32.17
CA THR A 68 -5.86 -24.40 -31.48
C THR A 68 -5.71 -24.08 -30.00
N VAL A 69 -6.54 -23.19 -29.46
CA VAL A 69 -6.35 -22.67 -28.10
C VAL A 69 -7.49 -23.02 -27.13
N HIS A 70 -7.14 -23.13 -25.85
CA HIS A 70 -8.09 -23.22 -24.73
C HIS A 70 -7.59 -22.46 -23.49
N ASP A 71 -8.52 -21.84 -22.76
CA ASP A 71 -8.32 -21.25 -21.44
C ASP A 71 -9.67 -21.26 -20.68
N ILE A 72 -9.62 -21.36 -19.35
CA ILE A 72 -10.81 -21.28 -18.49
C ILE A 72 -11.44 -19.87 -18.51
N ASN A 73 -10.67 -18.84 -18.84
CA ASN A 73 -11.10 -17.45 -18.93
C ASN A 73 -11.77 -17.17 -20.28
N CYS A 74 -13.11 -17.04 -20.23
CA CYS A 74 -13.94 -16.75 -21.40
C CYS A 74 -13.52 -15.48 -22.15
N ASN A 75 -12.96 -14.47 -21.47
CA ASN A 75 -12.51 -13.23 -22.13
C ASN A 75 -11.24 -13.45 -22.95
N ALA A 76 -10.32 -14.27 -22.45
CA ALA A 76 -9.13 -14.65 -23.22
C ALA A 76 -9.53 -15.45 -24.47
N MET A 77 -10.47 -16.38 -24.32
CA MET A 77 -11.02 -17.18 -25.42
C MET A 77 -11.70 -16.32 -26.50
N LYS A 78 -12.56 -15.37 -26.09
CA LYS A 78 -13.20 -14.42 -27.02
C LYS A 78 -12.18 -13.63 -27.84
N LYS A 79 -11.07 -13.18 -27.22
CA LYS A 79 -10.03 -12.42 -27.90
C LYS A 79 -9.41 -13.21 -29.06
N PHE A 80 -9.08 -14.48 -28.84
CA PHE A 80 -8.48 -15.33 -29.87
C PHE A 80 -9.50 -15.80 -30.91
N SER A 81 -10.75 -16.04 -30.51
CA SER A 81 -11.85 -16.34 -31.44
C SER A 81 -12.08 -15.20 -32.44
N VAL A 82 -12.08 -13.93 -31.98
CA VAL A 82 -12.20 -12.75 -32.85
C VAL A 82 -11.01 -12.62 -33.82
N MET A 83 -9.83 -13.10 -33.43
CA MET A 83 -8.64 -13.14 -34.30
C MET A 83 -8.69 -14.28 -35.33
N GLY A 84 -9.75 -15.09 -35.36
CA GLY A 84 -9.89 -16.24 -36.26
C GLY A 84 -9.10 -17.48 -35.84
N VAL A 85 -8.59 -17.50 -34.61
CA VAL A 85 -7.83 -18.65 -34.08
C VAL A 85 -8.82 -19.70 -33.57
N PRO A 86 -8.71 -20.98 -34.00
CA PRO A 86 -9.57 -22.06 -33.50
C PRO A 86 -9.56 -22.17 -31.97
N THR A 87 -10.74 -22.14 -31.35
CA THR A 87 -10.92 -22.25 -29.90
C THR A 87 -11.72 -23.51 -29.53
N LYS A 88 -11.34 -24.21 -28.46
CA LYS A 88 -12.05 -25.39 -27.93
C LYS A 88 -12.53 -25.19 -26.50
N GLU A 89 -13.60 -25.89 -26.12
CA GLU A 89 -14.21 -25.73 -24.79
C GLU A 89 -13.48 -26.50 -23.70
N THR A 90 -12.71 -27.53 -24.07
CA THR A 90 -12.02 -28.40 -23.11
C THR A 90 -10.57 -28.70 -23.52
N PRO A 91 -9.66 -28.97 -22.55
CA PRO A 91 -8.33 -29.50 -22.84
C PRO A 91 -8.36 -30.76 -23.72
N PHE A 92 -9.30 -31.66 -23.46
CA PHE A 92 -9.50 -32.87 -24.26
C PHE A 92 -9.74 -32.58 -25.75
N GLU A 93 -10.63 -31.63 -26.07
CA GLU A 93 -10.88 -31.24 -27.45
C GLU A 93 -9.67 -30.60 -28.14
N VAL A 94 -8.80 -29.90 -27.38
CA VAL A 94 -7.53 -29.39 -27.90
C VAL A 94 -6.60 -30.54 -28.25
N ALA A 95 -6.51 -31.57 -27.39
CA ALA A 95 -5.75 -32.77 -27.69
C ALA A 95 -6.26 -33.48 -28.95
N GLU A 96 -7.57 -33.66 -29.11
CA GLU A 96 -8.15 -34.30 -30.29
C GLU A 96 -7.96 -33.49 -31.60
N ALA A 97 -7.63 -32.21 -31.50
CA ALA A 97 -7.39 -31.34 -32.66
C ALA A 97 -5.90 -31.14 -32.99
N SER A 98 -4.98 -31.65 -32.17
CA SER A 98 -3.56 -31.25 -32.22
C SER A 98 -2.59 -32.44 -32.18
N ASP A 99 -1.46 -32.31 -32.87
CA ASP A 99 -0.37 -33.31 -32.84
C ASP A 99 0.61 -33.05 -31.69
N VAL A 100 0.71 -31.79 -31.26
CA VAL A 100 1.50 -31.34 -30.11
C VAL A 100 0.64 -30.43 -29.25
N VAL A 101 0.70 -30.57 -27.93
CA VAL A 101 0.02 -29.63 -27.01
C VAL A 101 1.02 -28.98 -26.07
N ILE A 102 0.93 -27.65 -25.92
CA ILE A 102 1.72 -26.86 -24.98
C ILE A 102 0.81 -26.35 -23.86
N THR A 103 1.22 -26.53 -22.61
CA THR A 103 0.55 -25.96 -21.43
C THR A 103 1.37 -24.83 -20.80
N MET A 104 0.72 -23.73 -20.41
CA MET A 104 1.35 -22.61 -19.72
C MET A 104 0.46 -22.10 -18.58
N LEU A 105 0.58 -22.73 -17.42
CA LEU A 105 -0.36 -22.65 -16.30
C LEU A 105 0.27 -22.16 -14.99
N PRO A 106 -0.52 -21.69 -14.01
CA PRO A 106 0.02 -21.00 -12.84
C PRO A 106 0.66 -21.89 -11.76
N SER A 107 0.27 -23.17 -11.64
CA SER A 107 0.77 -24.04 -10.56
C SER A 107 0.64 -25.53 -10.89
N SER A 108 1.32 -26.38 -10.10
CA SER A 108 1.29 -27.84 -10.22
C SER A 108 -0.12 -28.43 -10.21
N SER A 109 -1.03 -27.90 -9.38
CA SER A 109 -2.42 -28.38 -9.30
C SER A 109 -3.18 -28.14 -10.59
N HIS A 110 -2.98 -26.99 -11.24
CA HIS A 110 -3.63 -26.68 -12.52
C HIS A 110 -3.09 -27.57 -13.65
N VAL A 111 -1.77 -27.78 -13.69
CA VAL A 111 -1.18 -28.70 -14.68
C VAL A 111 -1.71 -30.11 -14.47
N PHE A 112 -1.74 -30.59 -13.23
CA PHE A 112 -2.24 -31.93 -12.94
C PHE A 112 -3.71 -32.12 -13.35
N ASP A 113 -4.57 -31.12 -13.09
CA ASP A 113 -5.98 -31.13 -13.52
C ASP A 113 -6.14 -31.06 -15.04
N VAL A 114 -5.40 -30.20 -15.73
CA VAL A 114 -5.43 -30.11 -17.20
C VAL A 114 -4.97 -31.41 -17.86
N PHE A 115 -4.04 -32.15 -17.26
CA PHE A 115 -3.61 -33.45 -17.81
C PHE A 115 -4.58 -34.58 -17.44
N THR A 116 -4.93 -34.73 -16.16
CA THR A 116 -5.57 -35.94 -15.61
C THR A 116 -7.01 -35.75 -15.16
N GLY A 117 -7.52 -34.51 -15.14
CA GLY A 117 -8.85 -34.18 -14.69
C GLY A 117 -9.96 -34.72 -15.59
N PRO A 118 -11.23 -34.58 -15.18
CA PRO A 118 -12.39 -35.16 -15.86
C PRO A 118 -12.64 -34.58 -17.25
N LYS A 119 -11.97 -33.48 -17.64
CA LYS A 119 -11.98 -32.88 -18.98
C LYS A 119 -10.56 -32.72 -19.55
N GLY A 120 -9.60 -33.42 -18.96
CA GLY A 120 -8.17 -33.24 -19.19
C GLY A 120 -7.67 -33.86 -20.50
N LEU A 121 -6.42 -33.58 -20.83
CA LEU A 121 -5.74 -34.07 -22.03
C LEU A 121 -5.77 -35.59 -22.17
N LEU A 122 -5.77 -36.32 -21.05
CA LEU A 122 -5.74 -37.78 -21.01
C LEU A 122 -7.13 -38.42 -20.88
N GLN A 123 -8.21 -37.62 -20.87
CA GLN A 123 -9.58 -38.10 -20.58
C GLN A 123 -10.11 -39.10 -21.61
N GLY A 124 -9.89 -38.87 -22.91
CA GLY A 124 -10.40 -39.76 -23.98
C GLY A 124 -9.73 -41.12 -24.04
N GLY A 125 -8.82 -41.41 -23.11
CA GLY A 125 -8.16 -42.69 -22.97
C GLY A 125 -7.09 -42.92 -24.04
N ASN A 126 -6.87 -44.20 -24.29
CA ASN A 126 -5.87 -44.71 -25.22
C ASN A 126 -6.61 -45.19 -26.48
N PRO A 127 -6.30 -44.69 -27.69
CA PRO A 127 -5.11 -43.92 -28.04
C PRO A 127 -5.26 -42.40 -28.05
N LEU A 128 -4.18 -41.69 -27.66
CA LEU A 128 -4.04 -40.24 -27.70
C LEU A 128 -3.63 -39.76 -29.10
N ARG A 129 -4.24 -38.69 -29.59
CA ARG A 129 -3.78 -38.01 -30.81
C ARG A 129 -2.43 -37.31 -30.67
N PRO A 130 -2.19 -36.44 -29.66
CA PRO A 130 -0.94 -35.71 -29.59
C PRO A 130 0.19 -36.66 -29.22
N TRP A 131 1.24 -36.66 -30.04
CA TRP A 131 2.41 -37.48 -29.77
C TRP A 131 3.38 -36.80 -28.80
N LEU A 132 3.29 -35.48 -28.68
CA LEU A 132 4.13 -34.68 -27.82
C LEU A 132 3.32 -33.72 -26.95
N LEU A 133 3.56 -33.77 -25.65
CA LEU A 133 2.99 -32.88 -24.64
C LEU A 133 4.12 -32.06 -24.01
N ILE A 134 4.01 -30.74 -24.05
CA ILE A 134 5.04 -29.82 -23.55
C ILE A 134 4.44 -28.99 -22.42
N ASP A 135 4.92 -29.14 -21.19
CA ASP A 135 4.54 -28.25 -20.10
C ASP A 135 5.57 -27.15 -19.91
N SER A 136 5.21 -25.91 -20.26
CA SER A 136 6.04 -24.73 -20.05
C SER A 136 5.74 -24.00 -18.74
N SER A 137 4.86 -24.54 -17.91
CA SER A 137 4.58 -24.07 -16.57
C SER A 137 5.80 -24.22 -15.65
N THR A 138 5.92 -23.37 -14.65
CA THR A 138 6.93 -23.56 -13.57
C THR A 138 6.29 -24.32 -12.43
N ILE A 139 6.52 -25.63 -12.38
CA ILE A 139 5.94 -26.56 -11.40
C ILE A 139 7.00 -27.37 -10.66
N ASP A 140 6.59 -28.11 -9.64
CA ASP A 140 7.52 -29.00 -8.93
C ASP A 140 8.00 -30.17 -9.83
N PRO A 141 9.27 -30.59 -9.69
CA PRO A 141 9.83 -31.67 -10.51
C PRO A 141 9.15 -33.02 -10.32
N GLN A 142 8.56 -33.29 -9.15
CA GLN A 142 7.93 -34.59 -8.86
C GLN A 142 6.62 -34.74 -9.66
N THR A 143 5.82 -33.68 -9.75
CA THR A 143 4.62 -33.62 -10.60
C THR A 143 4.98 -33.81 -12.07
N SER A 144 6.03 -33.14 -12.56
CA SER A 144 6.52 -33.30 -13.94
C SER A 144 6.90 -34.77 -14.24
N ARG A 145 7.65 -35.41 -13.33
CA ARG A 145 8.03 -36.83 -13.44
C ARG A 145 6.81 -37.76 -13.41
N LYS A 146 5.86 -37.51 -12.50
CA LYS A 146 4.63 -38.31 -12.36
C LYS A 146 3.77 -38.25 -13.62
N LEU A 147 3.60 -37.05 -14.19
CA LEU A 147 2.85 -36.86 -15.43
C LEU A 147 3.57 -37.51 -16.62
N SER A 148 4.90 -37.38 -16.73
CA SER A 148 5.68 -38.04 -17.77
C SER A 148 5.50 -39.57 -17.76
N VAL A 149 5.51 -40.19 -16.58
CA VAL A 149 5.22 -41.63 -16.40
C VAL A 149 3.77 -41.98 -16.72
N THR A 150 2.83 -41.05 -16.51
CA THR A 150 1.41 -41.28 -16.83
C THR A 150 1.18 -41.23 -18.33
N VAL A 151 1.78 -40.25 -19.01
CA VAL A 151 1.72 -40.09 -20.47
C VAL A 151 2.36 -41.28 -21.18
N SER A 152 3.49 -41.79 -20.70
CA SER A 152 4.17 -42.94 -21.32
C SER A 152 3.40 -44.27 -21.23
N LYS A 153 2.31 -44.33 -20.45
CA LYS A 153 1.41 -45.50 -20.38
C LYS A 153 0.28 -45.47 -21.41
N CYS A 154 0.14 -44.39 -22.17
CA CYS A 154 -0.84 -44.26 -23.26
C CYS A 154 -0.24 -44.73 -24.60
N ASN A 155 -1.07 -45.06 -25.60
CA ASN A 155 -0.61 -45.30 -26.98
C ASN A 155 -1.09 -44.16 -27.89
N LEU A 156 -0.51 -44.08 -29.09
CA LEU A 156 -0.82 -43.05 -30.08
C LEU A 156 -1.92 -43.45 -31.07
N LYS A 157 -2.72 -42.46 -31.49
CA LYS A 157 -3.83 -42.62 -32.43
C LYS A 157 -3.27 -42.50 -33.84
N GLY A 158 -2.82 -43.64 -34.38
CA GLY A 158 -2.20 -43.77 -35.70
C GLY A 158 -0.69 -44.05 -35.63
N LYS A 159 -0.15 -44.71 -36.66
CA LYS A 159 1.29 -44.97 -36.78
C LYS A 159 1.97 -43.78 -37.46
N LYS A 160 2.83 -43.07 -36.74
CA LYS A 160 3.80 -42.14 -37.33
C LYS A 160 5.20 -42.74 -37.15
N ASP A 161 5.84 -43.13 -38.24
CA ASP A 161 7.28 -43.46 -38.37
C ASP A 161 7.97 -43.95 -37.08
N ASN A 162 7.62 -45.15 -36.61
CA ASN A 162 8.21 -45.86 -35.46
C ASN A 162 7.89 -45.36 -34.03
N LEU A 163 7.06 -44.33 -33.83
CA LEU A 163 6.57 -43.94 -32.49
C LEU A 163 5.23 -44.61 -32.16
N VAL A 164 5.18 -45.31 -31.02
CA VAL A 164 3.97 -46.00 -30.51
C VAL A 164 3.43 -45.32 -29.24
N ILE A 165 4.25 -44.51 -28.56
CA ILE A 165 3.99 -43.98 -27.21
C ILE A 165 4.13 -42.45 -27.24
N PRO A 166 3.20 -41.69 -26.63
CA PRO A 166 3.33 -40.25 -26.47
C PRO A 166 4.44 -39.88 -25.48
N VAL A 167 5.06 -38.73 -25.70
CA VAL A 167 6.17 -38.22 -24.88
C VAL A 167 5.77 -36.90 -24.23
N MET A 168 6.23 -36.69 -23.00
CA MET A 168 6.10 -35.41 -22.29
C MET A 168 7.45 -34.75 -22.07
N LEU A 169 7.52 -33.44 -22.30
CA LEU A 169 8.65 -32.57 -21.95
C LEU A 169 8.22 -31.56 -20.88
N ASP A 170 9.03 -31.38 -19.84
CA ASP A 170 8.95 -30.21 -18.95
C ASP A 170 9.87 -29.13 -19.50
N ALA A 171 9.31 -28.02 -19.94
CA ALA A 171 10.00 -26.95 -20.66
C ALA A 171 9.71 -25.56 -20.07
N PRO A 172 9.95 -25.32 -18.76
CA PRO A 172 9.75 -24.01 -18.16
C PRO A 172 10.60 -22.92 -18.83
N VAL A 173 10.11 -21.68 -18.71
CA VAL A 173 10.66 -20.51 -19.43
C VAL A 173 11.26 -19.46 -18.50
N SER A 174 12.29 -18.77 -18.99
CA SER A 174 12.88 -17.56 -18.37
C SER A 174 12.84 -16.38 -19.34
N GLY A 175 12.71 -15.15 -18.80
CA GLY A 175 12.70 -13.88 -19.56
C GLY A 175 11.46 -13.00 -19.35
N GLY A 176 10.41 -13.53 -18.72
CA GLY A 176 9.19 -12.76 -18.38
C GLY A 176 8.41 -12.26 -19.59
N VAL A 177 7.46 -11.35 -19.34
CA VAL A 177 6.46 -10.89 -20.31
C VAL A 177 7.08 -10.22 -21.56
N LEU A 178 8.06 -9.35 -21.38
CA LEU A 178 8.69 -8.63 -22.49
C LEU A 178 9.46 -9.59 -23.41
N ALA A 179 10.13 -10.59 -22.85
CA ALA A 179 10.80 -11.61 -23.65
C ALA A 179 9.80 -12.54 -24.35
N ALA A 180 8.64 -12.84 -23.72
CA ALA A 180 7.58 -13.61 -24.35
C ALA A 180 6.99 -12.87 -25.56
N GLU A 181 6.81 -11.55 -25.48
CA GLU A 181 6.33 -10.74 -26.61
C GLU A 181 7.38 -10.62 -27.73
N ALA A 182 8.65 -10.49 -27.36
CA ALA A 182 9.76 -10.38 -28.31
C ALA A 182 10.19 -11.72 -28.94
N GLY A 183 9.68 -12.86 -28.46
CA GLY A 183 10.14 -14.18 -28.90
C GLY A 183 11.57 -14.50 -28.45
N THR A 184 12.01 -13.96 -27.31
CA THR A 184 13.39 -14.08 -26.80
C THR A 184 13.49 -14.85 -25.49
N LEU A 185 12.49 -15.66 -25.16
CA LEU A 185 12.52 -16.54 -24.00
C LEU A 185 13.67 -17.55 -24.06
N THR A 186 14.09 -18.02 -22.90
CA THR A 186 14.97 -19.20 -22.76
C THR A 186 14.15 -20.36 -22.23
N PHE A 187 14.08 -21.46 -22.99
CA PHE A 187 13.45 -22.71 -22.58
C PHE A 187 14.49 -23.65 -21.96
N MET A 188 14.15 -24.24 -20.82
CA MET A 188 14.96 -25.25 -20.12
C MET A 188 14.19 -26.56 -20.14
N VAL A 189 14.67 -27.56 -20.85
CA VAL A 189 13.84 -28.70 -21.28
C VAL A 189 14.33 -30.00 -20.67
N GLY A 190 13.51 -30.63 -19.84
CA GLY A 190 13.66 -32.00 -19.37
C GLY A 190 12.78 -32.98 -20.16
N GLY A 191 13.26 -34.20 -20.38
CA GLY A 191 12.53 -35.26 -21.06
C GLY A 191 13.42 -36.15 -21.92
N SER A 192 12.89 -36.70 -23.01
CA SER A 192 13.67 -37.41 -24.03
C SER A 192 14.42 -36.43 -24.93
N GLU A 193 15.66 -36.75 -25.26
CA GLU A 193 16.49 -35.90 -26.13
C GLU A 193 15.94 -35.86 -27.56
N GLU A 194 15.39 -36.97 -28.03
CA GLU A 194 14.76 -37.09 -29.34
C GLU A 194 13.54 -36.17 -29.45
N ALA A 195 12.67 -36.17 -28.41
CA ALA A 195 11.54 -35.27 -28.33
C ALA A 195 11.96 -33.81 -28.22
N PHE A 196 13.04 -33.51 -27.47
CA PHE A 196 13.61 -32.16 -27.41
C PHE A 196 14.08 -31.66 -28.78
N LEU A 197 14.82 -32.48 -29.52
CA LEU A 197 15.32 -32.13 -30.85
C LEU A 197 14.16 -31.88 -31.83
N ALA A 198 13.13 -32.72 -31.78
CA ALA A 198 11.91 -32.52 -32.57
C ALA A 198 11.19 -31.22 -32.19
N ALA A 199 11.05 -30.90 -30.90
CA ALA A 199 10.37 -29.70 -30.42
C ALA A 199 11.17 -28.39 -30.61
N LYS A 200 12.46 -28.48 -30.93
CA LYS A 200 13.37 -27.33 -30.99
C LYS A 200 12.89 -26.19 -31.90
N PRO A 201 12.36 -26.41 -33.12
CA PRO A 201 11.84 -25.32 -33.96
C PRO A 201 10.66 -24.57 -33.33
N LEU A 202 9.81 -25.29 -32.59
CA LEU A 202 8.66 -24.73 -31.88
C LEU A 202 9.12 -23.85 -30.71
N PHE A 203 10.13 -24.29 -29.96
CA PHE A 203 10.74 -23.45 -28.91
C PHE A 203 11.41 -22.21 -29.47
N LEU A 204 12.15 -22.32 -30.57
CA LEU A 204 12.83 -21.18 -31.21
C LEU A 204 11.86 -20.19 -31.86
N SER A 205 10.61 -20.59 -32.09
CA SER A 205 9.57 -19.67 -32.55
C SER A 205 9.05 -18.79 -31.41
N MET A 206 9.15 -19.24 -30.16
CA MET A 206 8.70 -18.51 -28.97
C MET A 206 9.86 -17.93 -28.14
N GLY A 207 11.10 -18.31 -28.44
CA GLY A 207 12.28 -17.99 -27.66
C GLY A 207 13.56 -17.93 -28.48
N LYS A 208 14.63 -17.41 -27.86
CA LYS A 208 15.95 -17.28 -28.49
C LYS A 208 16.88 -18.44 -28.14
N ASN A 209 16.73 -19.00 -26.95
CA ASN A 209 17.61 -20.05 -26.44
C ASN A 209 16.81 -21.27 -25.97
N THR A 210 17.37 -22.47 -26.17
CA THR A 210 16.79 -23.73 -25.74
C THR A 210 17.90 -24.59 -25.15
N ILE A 211 17.78 -24.96 -23.87
CA ILE A 211 18.78 -25.72 -23.12
C ILE A 211 18.18 -27.08 -22.78
N TYR A 212 18.85 -28.17 -23.14
CA TYR A 212 18.47 -29.51 -22.73
C TYR A 212 19.03 -29.80 -21.33
N CYS A 213 18.15 -30.16 -20.40
CA CYS A 213 18.45 -30.34 -18.98
C CYS A 213 18.51 -31.82 -18.56
N GLY A 214 18.35 -32.76 -19.49
CA GLY A 214 18.35 -34.19 -19.23
C GLY A 214 16.95 -34.77 -19.05
N LYS A 215 16.81 -35.78 -18.18
CA LYS A 215 15.56 -36.56 -18.01
C LYS A 215 14.38 -35.72 -17.51
N ALA A 216 13.16 -36.27 -17.61
CA ALA A 216 11.92 -35.63 -17.16
C ALA A 216 12.03 -35.08 -15.72
N GLY A 217 11.54 -33.86 -15.53
CA GLY A 217 11.60 -33.05 -14.31
C GLY A 217 12.89 -32.23 -14.15
N ASN A 218 13.93 -32.46 -14.96
CA ASN A 218 15.18 -31.72 -14.82
C ASN A 218 15.10 -30.28 -15.35
N GLY A 219 14.18 -29.97 -16.29
CA GLY A 219 13.92 -28.59 -16.71
C GLY A 219 13.37 -27.78 -15.55
N SER A 220 12.41 -28.36 -14.82
CA SER A 220 11.85 -27.78 -13.59
C SER A 220 12.88 -27.62 -12.47
N ILE A 221 13.80 -28.59 -12.26
CA ILE A 221 14.91 -28.47 -11.30
C ILE A 221 15.86 -27.34 -11.70
N TRP A 222 16.18 -27.23 -12.99
CA TRP A 222 17.07 -26.19 -13.48
C TRP A 222 16.55 -24.78 -13.19
N VAL A 223 15.24 -24.56 -13.15
CA VAL A 223 14.68 -23.28 -12.69
C VAL A 223 15.02 -23.05 -11.22
N TYR A 224 14.87 -24.06 -10.35
CA TYR A 224 15.28 -23.94 -8.94
C TYR A 224 16.80 -23.70 -8.80
N ASP A 225 17.64 -24.39 -9.57
CA ASP A 225 19.10 -24.21 -9.52
C ASP A 225 19.57 -22.89 -10.17
N LEU A 226 18.88 -22.39 -11.20
CA LEU A 226 19.12 -21.07 -11.78
C LEU A 226 18.72 -19.96 -10.80
N LEU A 227 17.65 -20.17 -10.02
CA LEU A 227 17.23 -19.27 -8.94
C LEU A 227 18.17 -19.37 -7.72
N CYS A 228 18.67 -20.55 -7.37
CA CYS A 228 19.37 -20.79 -6.11
C CYS A 228 20.91 -20.87 -6.21
N VAL A 229 21.49 -21.30 -7.34
CA VAL A 229 22.87 -21.83 -7.38
C VAL A 229 23.78 -21.17 -8.43
N MET A 230 23.28 -20.67 -9.57
CA MET A 230 24.20 -20.09 -10.57
C MET A 230 24.67 -18.66 -10.26
N VAL A 231 25.96 -18.43 -10.50
CA VAL A 231 26.70 -17.15 -10.48
C VAL A 231 26.05 -16.07 -11.38
N HIS A 232 25.15 -16.49 -12.27
CA HIS A 232 24.37 -15.66 -13.19
C HIS A 232 22.86 -15.58 -12.85
N GLY A 233 22.44 -16.03 -11.67
CA GLY A 233 21.06 -15.86 -11.19
C GLY A 233 20.64 -14.39 -11.12
N CYS A 234 19.40 -14.12 -11.49
CA CYS A 234 18.79 -12.79 -11.50
C CYS A 234 19.04 -12.07 -10.16
N GLY A 235 19.37 -10.78 -10.21
CA GLY A 235 19.95 -10.02 -9.09
C GLY A 235 19.24 -10.11 -7.73
N LEU A 236 17.96 -10.53 -7.68
CA LEU A 236 17.22 -10.74 -6.44
C LEU A 236 17.77 -11.88 -5.59
N TRP A 237 17.89 -13.10 -6.12
CA TRP A 237 18.31 -14.26 -5.31
C TRP A 237 19.78 -14.20 -4.95
N ARG A 238 20.62 -13.68 -5.84
CA ARG A 238 22.02 -13.36 -5.51
C ARG A 238 22.10 -12.34 -4.36
N SER A 239 21.20 -11.36 -4.32
CA SER A 239 21.14 -10.38 -3.23
C SER A 239 20.56 -10.96 -1.93
N ILE A 240 19.54 -11.81 -2.01
CA ILE A 240 19.01 -12.55 -0.86
C ILE A 240 20.11 -13.45 -0.26
N ARG A 241 20.84 -14.18 -1.10
CA ARG A 241 21.93 -15.07 -0.66
C ARG A 241 23.14 -14.30 -0.12
N LYS A 242 23.44 -13.10 -0.62
CA LYS A 242 24.48 -12.22 -0.04
C LYS A 242 24.25 -11.92 1.44
N GLY A 243 22.98 -11.89 1.89
CA GLY A 243 22.62 -11.69 3.30
C GLY A 243 22.51 -12.99 4.10
N TRP A 244 22.69 -14.15 3.48
CA TRP A 244 22.42 -15.44 4.12
C TRP A 244 23.29 -15.69 5.35
N GLU A 245 24.59 -15.40 5.28
CA GLU A 245 25.52 -15.57 6.42
C GLU A 245 25.15 -14.72 7.65
N VAL A 246 24.51 -13.57 7.42
CA VAL A 246 24.00 -12.72 8.51
C VAL A 246 22.67 -13.26 9.01
N PHE A 247 21.81 -13.70 8.09
CA PHE A 247 20.47 -14.18 8.38
C PHE A 247 20.45 -15.55 9.09
N SER A 248 21.31 -16.48 8.68
CA SER A 248 21.37 -17.87 9.17
C SER A 248 21.65 -17.99 10.66
N LYS A 249 22.40 -17.03 11.21
CA LYS A 249 22.70 -16.94 12.65
C LYS A 249 21.44 -16.80 13.52
N PHE A 250 20.35 -16.29 12.94
CA PHE A 250 19.11 -15.96 13.65
C PHE A 250 18.02 -17.02 13.53
N PHE A 251 18.26 -18.14 12.85
CA PHE A 251 17.34 -19.27 12.87
C PHE A 251 18.02 -20.56 13.29
N ARG A 252 17.23 -21.54 13.70
CA ARG A 252 17.63 -22.92 13.92
C ARG A 252 16.54 -23.84 13.40
N PHE A 253 16.86 -25.09 13.16
CA PHE A 253 15.87 -26.09 12.77
C PHE A 253 15.41 -26.90 13.98
N GLU A 254 14.11 -27.15 14.03
CA GLU A 254 13.46 -28.09 14.91
C GLU A 254 13.15 -29.33 14.09
N ILE A 255 13.74 -30.46 14.49
CA ILE A 255 13.68 -31.69 13.72
C ILE A 255 12.34 -32.38 13.94
N GLY A 256 11.68 -32.68 12.82
CA GLY A 256 10.53 -33.54 12.77
C GLY A 256 10.90 -34.86 12.09
N VAL A 257 10.68 -34.93 10.78
CA VAL A 257 11.06 -36.07 9.92
C VAL A 257 12.56 -36.09 9.63
N GLY A 258 13.18 -34.91 9.50
CA GLY A 258 14.62 -34.74 9.24
C GLY A 258 15.03 -34.87 7.77
N ASP A 259 14.09 -34.92 6.82
CA ASP A 259 14.37 -35.10 5.39
C ASP A 259 14.86 -33.82 4.71
N ARG A 260 14.63 -32.65 5.33
CA ARG A 260 14.98 -31.33 4.77
C ARG A 260 16.13 -30.63 5.49
N VAL A 261 16.60 -31.20 6.59
CA VAL A 261 17.67 -30.63 7.42
C VAL A 261 18.94 -31.44 7.22
N LYS A 262 20.03 -30.75 6.88
CA LYS A 262 21.36 -31.36 6.76
C LYS A 262 21.95 -31.62 8.14
N PHE A 263 22.42 -32.84 8.36
CA PHE A 263 22.93 -33.30 9.64
C PHE A 263 24.12 -32.47 10.12
N TRP A 264 25.09 -32.16 9.24
CA TRP A 264 26.34 -31.51 9.63
C TRP A 264 26.34 -29.98 9.54
N THR A 265 25.70 -29.43 8.50
CA THR A 265 25.84 -28.02 8.14
C THR A 265 24.74 -27.13 8.68
N ASP A 266 23.55 -27.69 8.94
CA ASP A 266 22.44 -26.91 9.46
C ASP A 266 22.50 -26.86 11.00
N GLN A 267 22.06 -25.75 11.59
CA GLN A 267 21.97 -25.62 13.03
C GLN A 267 20.65 -26.20 13.53
N TRP A 268 20.68 -27.45 13.99
CA TRP A 268 19.53 -28.13 14.60
C TRP A 268 19.83 -28.73 15.98
N CYS A 269 21.11 -29.03 16.25
CA CYS A 269 21.62 -29.58 17.50
C CYS A 269 22.61 -28.58 18.11
N GLY A 270 22.30 -28.04 19.30
CA GLY A 270 23.14 -27.04 19.98
C GLY A 270 23.12 -25.62 19.38
N ASP A 271 24.15 -24.83 19.75
CA ASP A 271 24.26 -23.41 19.43
C ASP A 271 25.01 -23.11 18.11
N SER A 272 25.61 -24.13 17.49
CA SER A 272 26.31 -24.06 16.20
C SER A 272 26.13 -25.35 15.39
N PRO A 273 26.28 -25.31 14.06
CA PRO A 273 26.34 -26.51 13.23
C PRO A 273 27.38 -27.54 13.73
N LEU A 274 27.05 -28.83 13.67
CA LEU A 274 27.87 -29.91 14.22
C LEU A 274 29.28 -29.97 13.63
N HIS A 275 29.46 -29.64 12.34
CA HIS A 275 30.80 -29.63 11.74
C HIS A 275 31.74 -28.53 12.27
N LEU A 276 31.19 -27.46 12.86
CA LEU A 276 31.98 -26.40 13.50
C LEU A 276 32.28 -26.76 14.95
N SER A 277 31.34 -27.42 15.64
CA SER A 277 31.51 -27.86 17.02
C SER A 277 32.43 -29.08 17.16
N PHE A 278 32.40 -30.00 16.18
CA PHE A 278 33.11 -31.27 16.19
C PHE A 278 33.90 -31.48 14.88
N PRO A 279 34.93 -30.66 14.62
CA PRO A 279 35.68 -30.70 13.36
C PRO A 279 36.45 -32.01 13.15
N VAL A 280 36.91 -32.68 14.22
CA VAL A 280 37.64 -33.95 14.13
C VAL A 280 36.68 -35.07 13.70
N VAL A 281 35.51 -35.13 14.32
CA VAL A 281 34.45 -36.08 13.95
C VAL A 281 34.01 -35.86 12.50
N TYR A 282 33.81 -34.61 12.09
CA TYR A 282 33.47 -34.26 10.70
C TYR A 282 34.58 -34.64 9.69
N GLY A 283 35.84 -34.67 10.13
CA GLY A 283 36.96 -35.11 9.33
C GLY A 283 36.86 -36.58 8.91
N ILE A 284 36.29 -37.43 9.78
CA ILE A 284 36.29 -38.89 9.65
C ILE A 284 34.93 -39.49 9.26
N VAL A 285 33.92 -38.70 8.91
CA VAL A 285 32.59 -39.21 8.54
C VAL A 285 32.45 -39.54 7.05
N THR A 286 31.64 -40.56 6.74
CA THR A 286 31.47 -41.03 5.35
C THR A 286 30.60 -40.10 4.51
N ASN A 287 29.52 -39.55 5.08
CA ASN A 287 28.58 -38.69 4.37
C ASN A 287 28.44 -37.32 5.05
N ARG A 288 29.14 -36.33 4.49
CA ARG A 288 29.15 -34.94 4.96
C ARG A 288 27.88 -34.16 4.59
N GLU A 289 27.13 -34.66 3.62
CA GLU A 289 25.89 -34.06 3.10
C GLU A 289 24.64 -34.85 3.55
N ALA A 290 24.79 -35.71 4.56
CA ALA A 290 23.70 -36.50 5.11
C ALA A 290 22.54 -35.60 5.59
N SER A 291 21.30 -36.04 5.38
CA SER A 291 20.14 -35.47 6.06
C SER A 291 19.99 -36.07 7.44
N VAL A 292 19.32 -35.37 8.36
CA VAL A 292 19.08 -35.88 9.71
C VAL A 292 18.31 -37.21 9.68
N ALA A 293 17.33 -37.34 8.79
CA ALA A 293 16.57 -38.58 8.57
C ALA A 293 17.47 -39.77 8.17
N SER A 294 18.49 -39.52 7.33
CA SER A 294 19.40 -40.58 6.87
C SER A 294 20.36 -41.08 7.95
N SER A 295 20.55 -40.29 9.01
CA SER A 295 21.39 -40.61 10.16
C SER A 295 20.59 -41.15 11.35
N LEU A 296 19.28 -41.36 11.20
CA LEU A 296 18.39 -41.95 12.20
C LEU A 296 18.04 -43.40 11.82
N GLU A 297 18.25 -44.32 12.75
CA GLU A 297 17.83 -45.72 12.62
C GLU A 297 16.62 -45.99 13.53
N ARG A 298 15.66 -46.78 13.03
CA ARG A 298 14.48 -47.23 13.78
C ARG A 298 14.70 -48.67 14.22
N LEU A 299 14.75 -48.93 15.53
CA LEU A 299 14.90 -50.29 16.06
C LEU A 299 13.53 -50.85 16.49
N GLY A 300 13.04 -51.86 15.76
CA GLY A 300 11.91 -52.70 16.18
C GLY A 300 10.52 -52.07 16.03
N THR A 301 9.53 -52.67 16.73
CA THR A 301 8.10 -52.29 16.75
C THR A 301 7.77 -51.17 17.73
N GLU A 302 8.70 -50.80 18.60
CA GLU A 302 8.56 -49.67 19.53
C GLU A 302 9.26 -48.44 18.96
N SER A 303 8.74 -47.25 19.27
CA SER A 303 9.16 -45.94 18.77
C SER A 303 10.54 -45.47 19.27
N ARG A 304 11.52 -46.37 19.43
CA ARG A 304 12.87 -46.06 19.91
C ARG A 304 13.79 -45.78 18.72
N ARG A 305 14.26 -44.54 18.64
CA ARG A 305 15.15 -44.02 17.59
C ARG A 305 16.59 -44.01 18.10
N SER A 306 17.55 -44.35 17.26
CA SER A 306 18.99 -44.23 17.57
C SER A 306 19.73 -43.52 16.44
N TRP A 307 20.86 -42.91 16.78
CA TRP A 307 21.73 -42.28 15.80
C TRP A 307 22.64 -43.32 15.16
N LYS A 308 22.76 -43.26 13.82
CA LYS A 308 23.68 -44.06 13.03
C LYS A 308 24.54 -43.13 12.19
N VAL A 309 25.75 -42.88 12.68
CA VAL A 309 26.73 -42.00 12.02
C VAL A 309 27.91 -42.86 11.57
N PRO A 310 28.00 -43.23 10.29
CA PRO A 310 29.10 -44.05 9.80
C PRO A 310 30.40 -43.24 9.68
N PHE A 311 31.49 -43.81 10.19
CA PHE A 311 32.85 -43.29 10.06
C PHE A 311 33.61 -43.98 8.93
N LEU A 312 34.54 -43.26 8.29
CA LEU A 312 35.47 -43.76 7.27
C LEU A 312 36.49 -44.75 7.84
N ARG A 313 36.83 -44.58 9.11
CA ARG A 313 37.77 -45.40 9.88
C ARG A 313 37.38 -45.36 11.36
N ASP A 314 37.92 -46.28 12.13
CA ASP A 314 37.81 -46.21 13.58
C ASP A 314 38.50 -44.93 14.10
N PRO A 315 37.91 -44.24 15.09
CA PRO A 315 38.56 -43.10 15.75
C PRO A 315 39.84 -43.54 16.45
N ASN A 316 40.88 -42.71 16.41
CA ASN A 316 42.09 -42.96 17.20
C ASN A 316 41.83 -42.60 18.67
N ASP A 317 42.66 -43.13 19.59
CA ASP A 317 42.53 -42.87 21.03
C ASP A 317 42.51 -41.37 21.39
N TRP A 318 43.25 -40.52 20.67
CA TRP A 318 43.26 -39.07 20.89
C TRP A 318 42.03 -38.35 20.34
N GLU A 319 41.21 -39.00 19.49
CA GLU A 319 39.97 -38.46 18.92
C GLU A 319 38.74 -38.93 19.73
N MET A 320 38.87 -39.99 20.52
CA MET A 320 37.78 -40.62 21.28
C MET A 320 37.08 -39.66 22.24
N GLY A 321 37.81 -38.71 22.86
CA GLY A 321 37.19 -37.71 23.74
C GLY A 321 36.18 -36.82 23.01
N GLU A 322 36.51 -36.36 21.81
CA GLU A 322 35.61 -35.52 21.00
C GLU A 322 34.44 -36.34 20.42
N VAL A 323 34.67 -37.62 20.12
CA VAL A 323 33.61 -38.55 19.68
C VAL A 323 32.61 -38.81 20.82
N ASP A 324 33.07 -38.97 22.06
CA ASP A 324 32.21 -39.17 23.22
C ASP A 324 31.34 -37.92 23.48
N ASP A 325 31.95 -36.74 23.47
CA ASP A 325 31.24 -35.45 23.60
C ASP A 325 30.20 -35.25 22.48
N PHE A 326 30.54 -35.66 21.25
CA PHE A 326 29.64 -35.62 20.10
C PHE A 326 28.42 -36.54 20.27
N LEU A 327 28.63 -37.79 20.67
CA LEU A 327 27.55 -38.75 20.88
C LEU A 327 26.64 -38.32 22.04
N HIS A 328 27.23 -37.84 23.14
CA HIS A 328 26.47 -37.29 24.26
C HIS A 328 25.61 -36.08 23.84
N THR A 329 26.15 -35.22 22.98
CA THR A 329 25.40 -34.07 22.44
C THR A 329 24.25 -34.53 21.54
N LEU A 330 24.46 -35.53 20.69
CA LEU A 330 23.42 -36.10 19.83
C LEU A 330 22.29 -36.77 20.60
N ASP A 331 22.60 -37.55 21.63
CA ASP A 331 21.60 -38.26 22.44
C ASP A 331 20.65 -37.28 23.14
N SER A 332 21.14 -36.10 23.52
CA SER A 332 20.30 -35.04 24.09
C SER A 332 19.29 -34.43 23.09
N CYS A 333 19.46 -34.68 21.79
CA CYS A 333 18.74 -34.03 20.69
C CYS A 333 17.90 -35.00 19.84
N LEU A 334 17.51 -36.15 20.39
CA LEU A 334 16.64 -37.10 19.72
C LEU A 334 15.28 -36.46 19.33
N PRO A 335 14.83 -36.54 18.07
CA PRO A 335 13.56 -35.96 17.64
C PRO A 335 12.37 -36.76 18.18
N HIS A 336 11.46 -36.08 18.87
CA HIS A 336 10.26 -36.69 19.49
C HIS A 336 8.98 -36.56 18.62
N SER A 337 9.01 -35.68 17.60
CA SER A 337 7.86 -35.38 16.75
C SER A 337 7.91 -36.13 15.41
N GLU A 338 6.74 -36.38 14.82
CA GLU A 338 6.58 -36.86 13.44
C GLU A 338 5.96 -35.79 12.51
N GLN A 339 5.79 -34.57 13.02
CA GLN A 339 5.40 -33.43 12.19
C GLN A 339 6.57 -33.04 11.27
N GLY A 340 6.31 -32.29 10.19
CA GLY A 340 7.37 -31.87 9.27
C GLY A 340 8.42 -30.95 9.92
N ASP A 341 9.63 -30.91 9.34
CA ASP A 341 10.73 -30.07 9.82
C ASP A 341 10.35 -28.58 9.87
N ARG A 342 10.70 -27.90 10.97
CA ARG A 342 10.33 -26.50 11.19
C ARG A 342 11.55 -25.61 11.37
N MET A 343 11.54 -24.44 10.75
CA MET A 343 12.55 -23.40 10.99
C MET A 343 12.06 -22.47 12.10
N ILE A 344 12.85 -22.34 13.18
CA ILE A 344 12.57 -21.46 14.32
C ILE A 344 13.41 -20.19 14.22
N TRP A 345 12.74 -19.05 14.22
CA TRP A 345 13.32 -17.72 14.29
C TRP A 345 13.66 -17.32 15.73
N LYS A 346 14.96 -17.16 16.03
CA LYS A 346 15.48 -16.89 17.39
C LYS A 346 15.09 -15.52 17.94
N LEU A 347 14.79 -14.54 17.08
CA LEU A 347 14.44 -13.17 17.51
C LEU A 347 12.95 -12.99 17.86
N SER A 348 12.14 -14.06 17.76
CA SER A 348 10.70 -14.05 18.07
C SER A 348 10.38 -15.03 19.18
N LYS A 349 9.59 -14.59 20.17
CA LYS A 349 9.10 -15.48 21.24
C LYS A 349 8.23 -16.64 20.74
N LYS A 350 7.59 -16.48 19.57
CA LYS A 350 6.75 -17.52 18.95
C LYS A 350 7.53 -18.47 18.05
N GLY A 351 8.78 -18.14 17.72
CA GLY A 351 9.57 -18.89 16.74
C GLY A 351 9.26 -18.57 15.27
N ASP A 352 8.25 -17.74 14.99
CA ASP A 352 7.94 -17.33 13.61
C ASP A 352 8.82 -16.16 13.15
N PHE A 353 9.19 -16.17 11.87
CA PHE A 353 9.91 -15.05 11.26
C PHE A 353 9.05 -13.77 11.25
N ASN A 354 9.65 -12.68 11.72
CA ASN A 354 9.04 -11.36 11.69
C ASN A 354 10.05 -10.33 11.16
N ILE A 355 9.72 -9.71 10.03
CA ILE A 355 10.53 -8.68 9.38
C ILE A 355 10.99 -7.62 10.37
N ARG A 356 10.09 -7.14 11.24
CA ARG A 356 10.40 -6.10 12.23
C ARG A 356 11.53 -6.51 13.17
N SER A 357 11.50 -7.74 13.67
CA SER A 357 12.53 -8.23 14.59
C SER A 357 13.92 -8.31 13.94
N PHE A 358 13.99 -8.63 12.65
CA PHE A 358 15.26 -8.64 11.93
C PHE A 358 15.76 -7.22 11.66
N TYR A 359 14.88 -6.33 11.20
CA TYR A 359 15.22 -4.92 10.99
C TYR A 359 15.68 -4.23 12.27
N ASP A 360 15.03 -4.49 13.40
CA ASP A 360 15.43 -3.93 14.70
C ASP A 360 16.82 -4.43 15.13
N LYS A 361 17.21 -5.65 14.74
CA LYS A 361 18.56 -6.17 15.00
C LYS A 361 19.62 -5.62 14.03
N LEU A 362 19.24 -5.37 12.78
CA LEU A 362 20.12 -4.75 11.77
C LEU A 362 20.35 -3.26 12.03
N ARG A 363 19.36 -2.58 12.61
CA ARG A 363 19.44 -1.16 12.95
C ARG A 363 20.18 -1.00 14.27
N SER A 364 21.27 -0.23 14.30
CA SER A 364 21.80 0.27 15.58
C SER A 364 20.67 1.03 16.29
N PRO A 365 20.46 0.84 17.60
CA PRO A 365 19.44 1.59 18.33
C PRO A 365 19.79 3.08 18.24
N SER A 366 19.08 3.80 17.37
CA SER A 366 19.16 5.26 17.30
C SER A 366 18.30 5.81 18.45
N PRO A 367 18.82 6.74 19.27
CA PRO A 367 18.02 7.41 20.29
C PRO A 367 16.91 8.29 19.66
N PHE A 368 16.98 8.54 18.36
CA PHE A 368 16.04 9.37 17.63
C PHE A 368 14.84 8.57 17.10
N THR A 369 13.65 8.91 17.59
CA THR A 369 12.38 8.36 17.09
C THR A 369 11.82 9.28 16.02
N PHE A 370 12.02 8.95 14.75
CA PHE A 370 11.47 9.73 13.65
C PHE A 370 9.91 9.71 13.67
N PRO A 371 9.22 10.85 13.53
CA PRO A 371 7.77 10.99 13.71
C PRO A 371 6.96 10.48 12.51
N TRP A 372 7.21 9.26 12.05
CA TRP A 372 6.61 8.70 10.83
C TRP A 372 5.08 8.64 10.87
N LYS A 373 4.47 8.45 12.05
CA LYS A 373 3.01 8.41 12.21
C LYS A 373 2.38 9.76 11.83
N GLY A 374 3.02 10.86 12.27
CA GLY A 374 2.66 12.23 11.94
C GLY A 374 2.67 12.59 10.46
N ILE A 375 3.22 11.72 9.61
CA ILE A 375 3.37 11.97 8.18
C ILE A 375 2.55 10.98 7.35
N TRP A 376 2.69 9.69 7.66
CA TRP A 376 2.16 8.61 6.83
C TRP A 376 0.83 8.04 7.31
N LYS A 377 0.45 8.25 8.58
CA LYS A 377 -0.88 7.87 9.08
C LYS A 377 -1.92 8.99 8.92
N VAL A 378 -1.48 10.17 8.51
CA VAL A 378 -2.36 11.30 8.18
C VAL A 378 -3.04 11.03 6.84
N LYS A 379 -4.32 11.40 6.73
CA LYS A 379 -5.11 11.33 5.50
C LYS A 379 -4.80 12.50 4.55
N ALA A 380 -3.51 12.75 4.28
CA ALA A 380 -3.07 13.77 3.34
C ALA A 380 -2.79 13.15 1.96
N PRO A 381 -2.80 13.94 0.86
CA PRO A 381 -2.33 13.47 -0.44
C PRO A 381 -0.89 12.93 -0.36
N THR A 382 -0.61 11.84 -1.07
CA THR A 382 0.69 11.14 -0.97
C THR A 382 1.89 12.02 -1.32
N HIS A 383 1.75 12.92 -2.30
CA HIS A 383 2.79 13.87 -2.67
C HIS A 383 3.07 14.90 -1.54
N VAL A 384 2.05 15.25 -0.75
CA VAL A 384 2.19 16.14 0.42
C VAL A 384 2.87 15.40 1.56
N SER A 385 2.48 14.16 1.84
CA SER A 385 3.17 13.32 2.84
C SER A 385 4.64 13.12 2.47
N PHE A 386 4.97 12.90 1.20
CA PHE A 386 6.35 12.81 0.73
C PHE A 386 7.12 14.13 0.88
N PHE A 387 6.47 15.25 0.58
CA PHE A 387 7.02 16.59 0.81
C PHE A 387 7.34 16.81 2.30
N VAL A 388 6.38 16.56 3.20
CA VAL A 388 6.58 16.75 4.65
C VAL A 388 7.61 15.76 5.20
N TRP A 389 7.67 14.53 4.69
CA TRP A 389 8.76 13.59 4.99
C TRP A 389 10.12 14.17 4.62
N THR A 390 10.25 14.74 3.42
CA THR A 390 11.49 15.37 2.95
C THR A 390 11.84 16.62 3.76
N ALA A 391 10.82 17.38 4.19
CA ALA A 391 10.97 18.56 5.03
C ALA A 391 11.42 18.20 6.46
N ALA A 392 10.91 17.10 7.03
CA ALA A 392 11.35 16.59 8.34
C ALA A 392 12.81 16.13 8.35
N TRP A 393 13.38 15.80 7.19
CA TRP A 393 14.82 15.54 7.00
C TRP A 393 15.63 16.79 6.64
N GLU A 394 14.98 17.95 6.55
CA GLU A 394 15.57 19.22 6.11
C GLU A 394 16.23 19.14 4.73
N LYS A 395 15.60 18.41 3.79
CA LYS A 395 16.14 18.16 2.44
C LYS A 395 15.33 18.80 1.30
N ILE A 396 14.30 19.58 1.61
CA ILE A 396 13.57 20.33 0.58
C ILE A 396 14.45 21.43 -0.03
N LEU A 397 14.11 21.89 -1.24
CA LEU A 397 14.96 22.78 -2.03
C LEU A 397 14.85 24.26 -1.57
N THR A 398 15.31 24.54 -0.36
CA THR A 398 15.49 25.88 0.21
C THR A 398 16.83 26.50 -0.20
N GLY A 399 16.94 27.83 -0.12
CA GLY A 399 18.15 28.57 -0.45
C GLY A 399 19.39 28.08 0.31
N ASP A 400 19.29 27.75 1.60
CA ASP A 400 20.37 27.13 2.37
C ASP A 400 20.79 25.74 1.85
N THR A 401 19.82 24.91 1.45
CA THR A 401 20.07 23.56 0.93
C THR A 401 20.75 23.61 -0.43
N LEU A 402 20.35 24.56 -1.29
CA LEU A 402 20.97 24.79 -2.59
C LEU A 402 22.39 25.35 -2.45
N ARG A 403 22.62 26.28 -1.52
CA ARG A 403 23.98 26.76 -1.18
C ARG A 403 24.88 25.63 -0.68
N ARG A 404 24.38 24.75 0.19
CA ARG A 404 25.10 23.55 0.62
C ARG A 404 25.44 22.59 -0.54
N ARG A 405 24.77 22.70 -1.68
CA ARG A 405 25.06 21.95 -2.92
C ARG A 405 25.95 22.72 -3.91
N GLY A 406 26.46 23.89 -3.53
CA GLY A 406 27.40 24.68 -4.32
C GLY A 406 26.76 25.74 -5.24
N PHE A 407 25.47 26.05 -5.08
CA PHE A 407 24.83 27.14 -5.84
C PHE A 407 24.96 28.48 -5.11
N GLU A 408 25.37 29.54 -5.82
CA GLU A 408 25.42 30.90 -5.28
C GLU A 408 24.02 31.54 -5.31
N LEU A 409 23.44 31.73 -4.12
CA LEU A 409 22.12 32.34 -3.94
C LEU A 409 22.17 33.36 -2.79
N VAL A 410 21.37 34.41 -2.91
CA VAL A 410 21.24 35.42 -1.85
C VAL A 410 20.59 34.79 -0.62
N ASP A 411 21.11 35.10 0.58
CA ASP A 411 20.61 34.56 1.84
C ASP A 411 19.40 35.33 2.36
N TRP A 412 18.26 35.13 1.70
CA TRP A 412 17.02 35.79 2.09
C TRP A 412 15.81 34.91 1.79
N CYS A 413 14.82 34.98 2.68
CA CYS A 413 13.55 34.30 2.56
C CYS A 413 12.59 35.16 1.76
N ILE A 414 12.15 34.68 0.59
CA ILE A 414 11.23 35.40 -0.31
C ILE A 414 9.88 35.74 0.35
N MET A 415 9.49 34.98 1.39
CA MET A 415 8.24 35.16 2.12
C MET A 415 8.29 36.37 3.07
N CYS A 416 9.28 36.43 3.97
CA CYS A 416 9.38 37.50 4.98
C CYS A 416 10.35 38.61 4.61
N ARG A 417 11.36 38.33 3.77
CA ARG A 417 12.45 39.22 3.37
C ARG A 417 13.35 39.71 4.52
N CYS A 418 13.22 39.12 5.71
CA CYS A 418 13.94 39.57 6.92
C CYS A 418 15.06 38.61 7.38
N ASN A 419 15.05 37.35 6.96
CA ASN A 419 15.99 36.31 7.41
C ASN A 419 16.39 35.38 6.26
N GLY A 420 17.43 34.58 6.46
CA GLY A 420 17.83 33.53 5.52
C GLY A 420 16.78 32.42 5.35
N GLU A 421 16.69 31.85 4.15
CA GLU A 421 15.73 30.78 3.85
C GLU A 421 16.28 29.40 4.24
N THR A 422 15.87 28.90 5.42
CA THR A 422 16.03 27.50 5.85
C THR A 422 14.69 26.77 5.86
N VAL A 423 14.70 25.43 5.95
CA VAL A 423 13.46 24.62 6.03
C VAL A 423 12.61 25.00 7.24
N ASN A 424 13.24 25.03 8.42
CA ASN A 424 12.55 25.35 9.68
C ASN A 424 12.12 26.83 9.72
N HIS A 425 12.94 27.74 9.19
CA HIS A 425 12.52 29.14 9.04
C HIS A 425 11.31 29.25 8.13
N LEU A 426 11.38 28.73 6.90
CA LEU A 426 10.32 28.87 5.91
C LEU A 426 8.98 28.33 6.41
N LEU A 427 8.97 27.12 6.99
CA LEU A 427 7.74 26.42 7.35
C LEU A 427 7.20 26.77 8.75
N LEU A 428 8.05 27.20 9.68
CA LEU A 428 7.66 27.41 11.09
C LEU A 428 7.88 28.85 11.56
N HIS A 429 9.11 29.36 11.44
CA HIS A 429 9.54 30.59 12.11
C HIS A 429 9.48 31.86 11.25
N CYS A 430 9.15 31.73 9.97
CA CYS A 430 8.93 32.85 9.06
C CYS A 430 7.73 33.66 9.55
N GLU A 431 7.85 34.99 9.60
CA GLU A 431 6.79 35.87 10.13
C GLU A 431 5.43 35.61 9.44
N LYS A 432 5.44 35.40 8.12
CA LYS A 432 4.24 35.07 7.34
C LYS A 432 3.70 33.67 7.66
N ALA A 433 4.57 32.67 7.83
CA ALA A 433 4.17 31.32 8.24
C ALA A 433 3.58 31.32 9.65
N TYR A 434 4.23 32.01 10.58
CA TYR A 434 3.81 32.13 11.98
C TYR A 434 2.42 32.77 12.11
N LYS A 435 2.11 33.79 11.30
CA LYS A 435 0.76 34.37 11.23
C LYS A 435 -0.29 33.31 10.90
N LEU A 436 -0.05 32.46 9.90
CA LEU A 436 -0.97 31.37 9.56
C LEU A 436 -1.07 30.31 10.67
N TRP A 437 0.05 29.92 11.27
CA TRP A 437 0.05 29.01 12.42
C TRP A 437 -0.77 29.56 13.59
N SER A 438 -0.61 30.85 13.90
CA SER A 438 -1.33 31.52 14.97
C SER A 438 -2.85 31.49 14.77
N LEU A 439 -3.31 31.55 13.51
CA LEU A 439 -4.74 31.44 13.18
C LEU A 439 -5.26 30.02 13.43
N ILE A 440 -4.49 28.98 13.05
CA ILE A 440 -4.84 27.60 13.40
C ILE A 440 -4.91 27.46 14.92
N PHE A 441 -3.88 27.87 15.66
CA PHE A 441 -3.86 27.76 17.12
C PHE A 441 -5.05 28.45 17.78
N ARG A 442 -5.37 29.69 17.38
CA ARG A 442 -6.55 30.41 17.87
C ARG A 442 -7.86 29.70 17.54
N SER A 443 -7.97 29.11 16.36
CA SER A 443 -9.18 28.37 15.94
C SER A 443 -9.44 27.11 16.77
N PHE A 444 -8.39 26.55 17.39
CA PHE A 444 -8.50 25.42 18.31
C PHE A 444 -8.43 25.85 19.79
N GLY A 445 -8.39 27.16 20.08
CA GLY A 445 -8.25 27.68 21.45
C GLY A 445 -6.90 27.37 22.11
N ILE A 446 -5.86 27.12 21.33
CA ILE A 446 -4.52 26.73 21.82
C ILE A 446 -3.59 27.94 21.79
N SER A 447 -2.71 28.05 22.79
CA SER A 447 -1.49 28.86 22.72
C SER A 447 -0.29 27.93 22.63
N TRP A 448 0.45 27.95 21.51
CA TRP A 448 1.56 27.02 21.25
C TRP A 448 2.79 27.79 20.75
N VAL A 449 3.95 27.54 21.38
CA VAL A 449 5.30 27.86 20.88
C VAL A 449 5.84 26.77 19.92
N LEU A 450 5.99 27.09 18.64
CA LEU A 450 6.49 26.14 17.63
C LEU A 450 7.92 25.63 17.97
N PRO A 451 8.16 24.31 17.93
CA PRO A 451 9.50 23.74 18.08
C PRO A 451 10.50 24.23 17.03
N GLY A 452 11.80 24.07 17.31
CA GLY A 452 12.88 24.52 16.43
C GLY A 452 13.04 23.74 15.12
N SER A 453 12.36 22.60 14.98
CA SER A 453 12.42 21.76 13.78
C SER A 453 11.05 21.23 13.33
N VAL A 454 10.94 20.95 12.04
CA VAL A 454 9.75 20.29 11.46
C VAL A 454 9.53 18.90 12.07
N ALA A 455 10.61 18.16 12.35
CA ALA A 455 10.52 16.83 12.96
C ALA A 455 9.96 16.91 14.39
N ASP A 456 10.44 17.84 15.21
CA ASP A 456 9.93 18.02 16.59
C ASP A 456 8.49 18.52 16.60
N THR A 457 8.13 19.37 15.64
CA THR A 457 6.75 19.81 15.42
C THR A 457 5.85 18.62 15.10
N LEU A 458 6.22 17.75 14.16
CA LEU A 458 5.46 16.54 13.82
C LEU A 458 5.34 15.57 14.99
N PHE A 459 6.40 15.40 15.78
CA PHE A 459 6.42 14.52 16.94
C PHE A 459 5.46 15.02 18.03
N SER A 460 5.53 16.31 18.35
CA SER A 460 4.68 16.94 19.36
C SER A 460 3.23 17.11 18.92
N TRP A 461 2.96 17.29 17.62
CA TRP A 461 1.60 17.48 17.09
C TRP A 461 0.72 16.24 17.12
N TRP A 462 1.33 15.06 16.97
CA TRP A 462 0.60 13.82 16.68
C TRP A 462 -0.29 13.36 17.84
N ASN A 463 -1.60 13.23 17.58
CA ASN A 463 -2.61 12.71 18.52
C ASN A 463 -2.72 13.47 19.85
N TRP A 464 -2.44 14.78 19.83
CA TRP A 464 -2.65 15.64 21.00
C TRP A 464 -4.12 15.64 21.45
N PHE A 465 -5.06 15.74 20.50
CA PHE A 465 -6.48 15.55 20.74
C PHE A 465 -6.83 14.06 20.61
N GLY A 466 -7.72 13.55 21.47
CA GLY A 466 -8.10 12.13 21.51
C GLY A 466 -8.63 11.55 20.19
N LYS A 467 -9.06 10.27 20.20
CA LYS A 467 -9.41 9.49 18.99
C LYS A 467 -10.45 10.14 18.06
N HIS A 468 -11.28 11.06 18.55
CA HIS A 468 -12.43 11.58 17.81
C HIS A 468 -12.16 12.86 16.98
N SER A 469 -11.11 13.65 17.27
CA SER A 469 -10.78 14.90 16.55
C SER A 469 -9.36 14.95 15.97
N SER A 470 -8.57 13.90 16.17
CA SER A 470 -7.17 13.85 15.73
C SER A 470 -6.97 13.81 14.21
N SER A 471 -7.95 13.30 13.43
CA SER A 471 -7.78 13.11 11.98
C SER A 471 -7.61 14.43 11.23
N ILE A 472 -8.46 15.43 11.50
CA ILE A 472 -8.42 16.74 10.85
C ILE A 472 -7.32 17.61 11.45
N TRP A 473 -7.11 17.54 12.76
CA TRP A 473 -5.98 18.19 13.43
C TRP A 473 -4.64 17.79 12.82
N ASN A 474 -4.41 16.49 12.65
CA ASN A 474 -3.17 15.99 12.05
C ASN A 474 -3.08 16.34 10.55
N LEU A 475 -4.22 16.44 9.85
CA LEU A 475 -4.29 16.85 8.44
C LEU A 475 -3.95 18.34 8.25
N ALA A 476 -4.40 19.21 9.15
CA ALA A 476 -4.19 20.65 9.10
C ALA A 476 -2.69 21.02 9.09
N LEU A 477 -1.87 20.32 9.88
CA LEU A 477 -0.41 20.50 9.92
C LEU A 477 0.21 20.32 8.53
N LEU A 478 -0.07 19.19 7.88
CA LEU A 478 0.48 18.85 6.57
C LEU A 478 -0.05 19.79 5.48
N CYS A 479 -1.34 20.15 5.57
CA CYS A 479 -1.98 21.09 4.65
C CYS A 479 -1.35 22.48 4.73
N LEU A 480 -1.13 23.01 5.93
CA LEU A 480 -0.54 24.34 6.10
C LEU A 480 0.90 24.39 5.57
N MET A 481 1.75 23.42 5.93
CA MET A 481 3.12 23.34 5.42
C MET A 481 3.17 23.28 3.89
N TRP A 482 2.22 22.56 3.27
CA TRP A 482 2.09 22.51 1.82
C TRP A 482 1.65 23.84 1.22
N CYS A 483 0.69 24.52 1.83
CA CYS A 483 0.23 25.84 1.38
C CYS A 483 1.37 26.87 1.42
N ILE A 484 2.15 26.89 2.50
CA ILE A 484 3.34 27.73 2.64
C ILE A 484 4.36 27.41 1.54
N TRP A 485 4.66 26.13 1.32
CA TRP A 485 5.60 25.70 0.29
C TRP A 485 5.16 26.10 -1.12
N ARG A 486 3.87 25.95 -1.42
CA ARG A 486 3.28 26.36 -2.70
C ARG A 486 3.36 27.86 -2.89
N GLU A 487 2.99 28.64 -1.89
CA GLU A 487 3.05 30.10 -1.95
C GLU A 487 4.48 30.59 -2.17
N ARG A 488 5.45 30.03 -1.43
CA ARG A 488 6.87 30.31 -1.64
C ARG A 488 7.29 30.03 -3.08
N ASN A 489 6.95 28.87 -3.63
CA ASN A 489 7.31 28.53 -5.02
C ASN A 489 6.64 29.46 -6.04
N TRP A 490 5.40 29.87 -5.80
CA TRP A 490 4.70 30.85 -6.64
C TRP A 490 5.45 32.18 -6.68
N ARG A 491 5.91 32.69 -5.54
CA ARG A 491 6.71 33.90 -5.47
C ARG A 491 8.07 33.75 -6.16
N THR A 492 8.73 32.60 -5.99
CA THR A 492 10.07 32.38 -6.55
C THR A 492 10.06 32.19 -8.08
N PHE A 493 9.09 31.44 -8.61
CA PHE A 493 9.13 31.00 -10.02
C PHE A 493 8.14 31.74 -10.92
N GLU A 494 7.09 32.32 -10.35
CA GLU A 494 6.02 32.96 -11.13
C GLU A 494 5.84 34.44 -10.78
N ASP A 495 6.60 34.96 -9.82
CA ASP A 495 6.53 36.35 -9.32
C ASP A 495 5.09 36.77 -8.95
N ARG A 496 4.34 35.83 -8.37
CA ARG A 496 2.97 36.06 -7.87
C ARG A 496 2.95 35.92 -6.35
N ASP A 497 2.35 36.89 -5.67
CA ASP A 497 2.11 36.86 -4.23
C ASP A 497 0.62 36.93 -3.90
N LYS A 498 0.21 36.14 -2.91
CA LYS A 498 -1.13 36.23 -2.31
C LYS A 498 -1.08 37.13 -1.08
N SER A 499 -2.18 37.85 -0.86
CA SER A 499 -2.42 38.51 0.44
C SER A 499 -2.61 37.47 1.55
N ASP A 500 -2.47 37.91 2.80
CA ASP A 500 -2.62 37.02 3.96
C ASP A 500 -4.04 36.39 4.00
N ASP A 501 -5.07 37.13 3.62
CA ASP A 501 -6.46 36.63 3.52
C ASP A 501 -6.64 35.60 2.40
N GLN A 502 -6.03 35.83 1.23
CA GLN A 502 -6.07 34.89 0.11
C GLN A 502 -5.34 33.58 0.44
N LEU A 503 -4.23 33.67 1.17
CA LEU A 503 -3.46 32.51 1.59
C LEU A 503 -4.20 31.70 2.65
N LEU A 504 -4.84 32.37 3.61
CA LEU A 504 -5.72 31.75 4.60
C LEU A 504 -6.85 30.99 3.93
N ALA A 505 -7.52 31.62 2.97
CA ALA A 505 -8.60 30.99 2.26
C ALA A 505 -8.18 29.82 1.38
N TYR A 506 -7.03 29.94 0.73
CA TYR A 506 -6.45 28.83 -0.02
C TYR A 506 -6.16 27.63 0.89
N PHE A 507 -5.65 27.88 2.10
CA PHE A 507 -5.48 26.86 3.13
C PHE A 507 -6.81 26.23 3.55
N CYS A 508 -7.82 27.06 3.88
CA CYS A 508 -9.14 26.57 4.29
C CYS A 508 -9.82 25.73 3.19
N GLY A 509 -9.77 26.19 1.94
CA GLY A 509 -10.29 25.46 0.78
C GLY A 509 -9.56 24.13 0.58
N SER A 510 -8.23 24.13 0.62
CA SER A 510 -7.42 22.91 0.49
C SER A 510 -7.69 21.91 1.60
N LEU A 511 -7.81 22.38 2.85
CA LEU A 511 -8.11 21.54 4.01
C LEU A 511 -9.52 20.93 3.89
N PHE A 512 -10.50 21.70 3.43
CA PHE A 512 -11.85 21.21 3.18
C PHE A 512 -11.86 20.14 2.09
N ASP A 513 -11.23 20.39 0.94
CA ASP A 513 -11.18 19.46 -0.19
C ASP A 513 -10.53 18.14 0.21
N TRP A 514 -9.43 18.19 0.96
CA TRP A 514 -8.74 17.01 1.44
C TRP A 514 -9.56 16.25 2.49
N SER A 515 -10.24 16.98 3.37
CA SER A 515 -11.14 16.38 4.36
C SER A 515 -12.31 15.67 3.69
N ARG A 516 -12.90 16.29 2.65
CA ARG A 516 -14.01 15.73 1.86
C ARG A 516 -13.57 14.48 1.11
N ALA A 517 -12.42 14.51 0.44
CA ALA A 517 -11.89 13.39 -0.32
C ALA A 517 -11.67 12.13 0.54
N TRP A 518 -11.37 12.30 1.83
CA TRP A 518 -11.18 11.21 2.78
C TRP A 518 -12.43 10.87 3.61
N GLY A 519 -13.58 11.49 3.33
CA GLY A 519 -14.82 11.25 4.05
C GLY A 519 -14.80 11.74 5.50
N LEU A 520 -13.94 12.71 5.82
CA LEU A 520 -13.88 13.35 7.15
C LEU A 520 -14.98 14.42 7.30
N THR A 521 -15.63 14.83 6.22
CA THR A 521 -16.78 15.74 6.21
C THR A 521 -17.83 15.27 5.21
N SER A 522 -19.11 15.42 5.57
CA SER A 522 -20.29 15.10 4.76
C SER A 522 -20.93 16.34 4.10
N SER A 523 -20.27 17.51 4.15
CA SER A 523 -20.79 18.77 3.62
C SER A 523 -20.52 18.93 2.12
N ASP A 524 -21.53 19.35 1.36
CA ASP A 524 -21.46 19.49 -0.11
C ASP A 524 -20.93 20.84 -0.61
N SER A 525 -20.84 21.85 0.27
CA SER A 525 -20.35 23.21 -0.09
C SER A 525 -19.55 23.84 1.05
N LEU A 526 -18.47 24.59 0.72
CA LEU A 526 -17.90 25.62 1.59
C LEU A 526 -18.99 26.69 1.81
N PRO A 527 -19.62 26.82 2.98
CA PRO A 527 -20.60 27.90 3.19
C PRO A 527 -19.88 29.25 3.06
N LEU A 528 -20.56 30.19 2.41
CA LEU A 528 -20.02 31.45 1.90
C LEU A 528 -18.98 32.13 2.82
N TYR A 529 -17.91 32.51 2.14
CA TYR A 529 -16.65 33.14 2.55
C TYR A 529 -16.78 34.45 3.39
N SER A 530 -17.97 34.90 3.77
CA SER A 530 -18.20 36.20 4.43
C SER A 530 -18.80 36.14 5.84
N LEU A 531 -19.00 34.95 6.44
CA LEU A 531 -19.62 34.84 7.76
C LEU A 531 -18.82 34.03 8.80
N VAL A 532 -17.65 33.50 8.43
CA VAL A 532 -16.95 32.51 9.26
C VAL A 532 -15.44 32.74 9.33
N GLN A 533 -15.02 33.94 9.72
CA GLN A 533 -13.62 34.17 10.15
C GLN A 533 -13.31 33.55 11.52
N SER A 534 -14.31 33.06 12.26
CA SER A 534 -14.11 32.63 13.65
C SER A 534 -14.26 31.12 13.90
N ASN A 535 -14.88 30.33 13.00
CA ASN A 535 -15.38 28.98 13.35
C ASN A 535 -15.32 27.89 12.26
N ILE A 536 -14.63 28.09 11.13
CA ILE A 536 -14.58 27.08 10.03
C ILE A 536 -13.94 25.77 10.49
N ILE A 537 -12.93 25.83 11.36
CA ILE A 537 -12.26 24.61 11.83
C ILE A 537 -13.11 23.89 12.88
N CYS A 538 -13.88 24.59 13.71
CA CYS A 538 -14.90 23.97 14.56
C CYS A 538 -15.95 23.20 13.74
N LEU A 539 -16.41 23.75 12.61
CA LEU A 539 -17.36 23.07 11.71
C LEU A 539 -16.80 21.78 11.08
N LEU A 540 -15.48 21.69 10.89
CA LEU A 540 -14.82 20.49 10.39
C LEU A 540 -14.58 19.45 11.51
N LEU A 541 -14.39 19.86 12.76
CA LEU A 541 -14.04 18.95 13.88
C LEU A 541 -15.21 18.20 14.52
N PHE A 542 -16.45 18.64 14.33
CA PHE A 542 -17.62 18.00 14.94
C PHE A 542 -18.34 17.08 13.96
N ASN A 543 -17.86 15.83 13.95
CA ASN A 543 -18.33 14.73 13.13
C ASN A 543 -19.69 14.21 13.65
N ASN A 544 -20.81 14.79 13.17
CA ASN A 544 -22.15 14.20 13.05
C ASN A 544 -23.15 15.31 12.64
N ASN A 545 -23.72 15.24 11.44
CA ASN A 545 -24.72 16.22 10.97
C ASN A 545 -25.94 16.32 11.91
N THR A 546 -26.30 15.26 12.62
CA THR A 546 -27.34 15.27 13.68
C THR A 546 -26.91 16.03 14.93
N THR A 547 -25.64 15.96 15.33
CA THR A 547 -25.12 16.64 16.53
C THR A 547 -24.90 18.13 16.27
N LEU A 548 -24.54 18.53 15.05
CA LEU A 548 -24.41 19.95 14.69
C LEU A 548 -25.76 20.65 14.56
N ILE A 549 -26.75 19.99 13.95
CA ILE A 549 -28.13 20.49 13.92
C ILE A 549 -28.69 20.57 15.34
N ALA A 550 -28.49 19.53 16.16
CA ALA A 550 -28.89 19.57 17.57
C ALA A 550 -28.18 20.67 18.37
N ALA A 551 -26.87 20.86 18.21
CA ALA A 551 -26.12 21.91 18.89
C ALA A 551 -26.56 23.31 18.45
N LYS A 552 -26.84 23.52 17.15
CA LYS A 552 -27.37 24.77 16.63
C LYS A 552 -28.77 25.05 17.16
N ILE A 553 -29.66 24.05 17.15
CA ILE A 553 -31.01 24.15 17.71
C ILE A 553 -30.93 24.48 19.20
N CYS A 554 -30.08 23.81 19.98
CA CYS A 554 -29.87 24.09 21.40
C CYS A 554 -29.31 25.49 21.66
N ASN A 555 -28.35 25.94 20.85
CA ASN A 555 -27.79 27.29 20.96
C ASN A 555 -28.84 28.37 20.68
N ASN A 556 -29.60 28.20 19.58
CA ASN A 556 -30.61 29.17 19.19
C ASN A 556 -31.80 29.17 20.15
N LEU A 557 -32.15 28.00 20.72
CA LEU A 557 -33.10 27.89 21.82
C LEU A 557 -32.64 28.66 23.07
N ALA A 558 -31.41 28.43 23.53
CA ALA A 558 -30.87 29.13 24.70
C ALA A 558 -30.82 30.65 24.47
N MET A 559 -30.38 31.07 23.27
CA MET A 559 -30.36 32.47 22.87
C MET A 559 -31.75 33.11 22.86
N ALA A 560 -32.77 32.41 22.34
CA ALA A 560 -34.15 32.88 22.34
C ALA A 560 -34.70 33.09 23.76
N ILE A 561 -34.51 32.10 24.64
CA ILE A 561 -34.98 32.15 26.03
C ILE A 561 -34.27 33.28 26.79
N SER A 562 -32.95 33.41 26.65
CA SER A 562 -32.21 34.49 27.31
C SER A 562 -32.60 35.87 26.77
N MET A 563 -32.86 36.00 25.47
CA MET A 563 -33.36 37.26 24.88
C MET A 563 -34.73 37.65 25.45
N LEU A 564 -35.65 36.71 25.56
CA LEU A 564 -36.97 36.95 26.15
C LEU A 564 -36.85 37.36 27.61
N GLY A 565 -36.08 36.62 28.42
CA GLY A 565 -35.89 36.94 29.83
C GLY A 565 -35.22 38.30 30.07
N VAL A 566 -34.21 38.66 29.25
CA VAL A 566 -33.59 39.99 29.31
C VAL A 566 -34.57 41.08 28.90
N SER A 567 -35.34 40.87 27.83
CA SER A 567 -36.33 41.83 27.34
C SER A 567 -37.44 42.08 28.37
N GLU A 568 -37.98 41.01 28.95
CA GLU A 568 -39.00 41.05 30.00
C GLU A 568 -38.49 41.80 31.23
N ALA A 569 -37.29 41.43 31.73
CA ALA A 569 -36.75 42.03 32.93
C ALA A 569 -36.36 43.51 32.74
N LEU A 570 -35.88 43.89 31.54
CA LEU A 570 -35.60 45.30 31.22
C LEU A 570 -36.90 46.11 31.09
N ALA A 571 -37.94 45.58 30.44
CA ALA A 571 -39.23 46.27 30.33
C ALA A 571 -39.93 46.44 31.69
N LEU A 572 -39.86 45.41 32.54
CA LEU A 572 -40.32 45.49 33.93
C LEU A 572 -39.50 46.52 34.72
N GLY A 573 -38.17 46.50 34.57
CA GLY A 573 -37.27 47.46 35.22
C GLY A 573 -37.62 48.92 34.87
N GLN A 574 -37.88 49.19 33.59
CA GLN A 574 -38.35 50.51 33.13
C GLN A 574 -39.69 50.89 33.77
N SER A 575 -40.63 49.95 33.83
CA SER A 575 -41.95 50.17 34.46
C SER A 575 -41.85 50.45 35.96
N LEU A 576 -40.81 49.92 36.62
CA LEU A 576 -40.49 50.16 38.02
C LEU A 576 -39.63 51.42 38.24
N GLY A 577 -39.31 52.18 37.20
CA GLY A 577 -38.57 53.44 37.26
C GLY A 577 -37.04 53.30 37.25
N ILE A 578 -36.51 52.13 36.88
CA ILE A 578 -35.06 51.91 36.71
C ILE A 578 -34.71 52.07 35.23
N SER A 579 -33.71 52.92 34.93
CA SER A 579 -33.25 53.08 33.54
C SER A 579 -32.65 51.78 32.99
N ALA A 580 -32.85 51.51 31.70
CA ALA A 580 -32.38 50.27 31.08
C ALA A 580 -30.85 50.20 31.06
N SER A 581 -30.16 51.34 30.93
CA SER A 581 -28.69 51.40 31.04
C SER A 581 -28.18 50.97 32.41
N THR A 582 -28.87 51.42 33.47
CA THR A 582 -28.51 51.08 34.85
C THR A 582 -28.75 49.60 35.10
N LEU A 583 -29.92 49.09 34.72
CA LEU A 583 -30.26 47.68 34.91
C LEU A 583 -29.38 46.75 34.06
N THR A 584 -29.00 47.15 32.85
CA THR A 584 -28.04 46.42 32.00
C THR A 584 -26.67 46.31 32.66
N LYS A 585 -26.16 47.39 33.30
CA LYS A 585 -24.90 47.33 34.07
C LYS A 585 -24.99 46.36 35.24
N VAL A 586 -26.13 46.33 35.94
CA VAL A 586 -26.39 45.36 37.02
C VAL A 586 -26.38 43.94 36.46
N PHE A 587 -27.10 43.66 35.37
CA PHE A 587 -27.10 42.33 34.75
C PHE A 587 -25.70 41.90 34.37
N ASN A 588 -24.94 42.76 33.69
CA ASN A 588 -23.61 42.44 33.17
C ASN A 588 -22.51 42.35 34.25
N SER A 589 -22.81 42.73 35.49
CA SER A 589 -21.96 42.53 36.66
C SER A 589 -22.49 41.48 37.64
N SER A 590 -23.64 40.85 37.35
CA SER A 590 -24.33 39.90 38.22
C SER A 590 -24.61 38.56 37.53
N SER A 591 -25.37 37.69 38.20
CA SER A 591 -25.74 36.35 37.72
C SER A 591 -26.66 36.34 36.50
N ALA A 592 -27.35 37.45 36.21
CA ALA A 592 -28.22 37.60 35.04
C ALA A 592 -27.46 37.85 33.72
N ARG A 593 -26.13 38.02 33.77
CA ARG A 593 -25.30 38.28 32.58
C ARG A 593 -25.47 37.18 31.54
N CYS A 594 -25.80 37.58 30.33
CA CYS A 594 -25.79 36.69 29.16
C CYS A 594 -25.44 37.49 27.90
N TRP A 595 -25.25 36.79 26.78
CA TRP A 595 -24.90 37.41 25.50
C TRP A 595 -25.93 38.46 25.06
N SER A 596 -27.22 38.20 25.31
CA SER A 596 -28.32 39.12 24.99
C SER A 596 -28.25 40.42 25.80
N SER A 597 -27.68 40.43 27.01
CA SER A 597 -27.56 41.65 27.82
C SER A 597 -26.23 42.38 27.59
N ASP A 598 -25.15 41.67 27.31
CA ASP A 598 -23.79 42.22 27.25
C ASP A 598 -23.27 42.56 25.85
N SER A 599 -23.82 41.92 24.81
CA SER A 599 -23.33 42.03 23.43
C SER A 599 -24.43 42.27 22.41
N TYR A 600 -25.70 42.09 22.78
CA TYR A 600 -26.84 42.18 21.85
C TYR A 600 -28.09 42.80 22.50
N ASN A 601 -27.90 43.88 23.26
CA ASN A 601 -28.94 44.44 24.13
C ASN A 601 -30.21 44.84 23.33
N PRO A 602 -31.42 44.41 23.75
CA PRO A 602 -32.64 44.64 22.98
C PRO A 602 -33.19 46.06 23.11
N VAL A 603 -32.66 46.88 24.01
CA VAL A 603 -33.19 48.23 24.29
C VAL A 603 -32.53 49.28 23.39
N PRO A 604 -33.31 50.03 22.60
CA PRO A 604 -32.80 51.14 21.79
C PRO A 604 -32.14 52.20 22.69
N GLY A 605 -30.97 52.69 22.31
CA GLY A 605 -30.21 53.69 23.07
C GLY A 605 -29.21 53.13 24.09
N VAL A 606 -29.29 51.84 24.47
CA VAL A 606 -28.37 51.26 25.47
C VAL A 606 -27.05 50.77 24.88
N MET A 607 -27.06 50.25 23.64
CA MET A 607 -25.88 49.66 23.01
C MET A 607 -25.77 50.06 21.53
N GLU A 608 -24.67 50.73 21.17
CA GLU A 608 -24.38 51.05 19.78
C GLU A 608 -24.02 49.79 18.97
N GLY A 609 -24.49 49.74 17.71
CA GLY A 609 -24.19 48.64 16.79
C GLY A 609 -25.10 47.41 16.92
N ALA A 610 -25.83 47.27 18.04
CA ALA A 610 -26.89 46.27 18.18
C ALA A 610 -28.08 46.61 17.26
N PRO A 611 -28.88 45.64 16.77
CA PRO A 611 -30.05 45.92 15.94
C PRO A 611 -31.06 46.89 16.56
N SER A 612 -31.21 46.88 17.88
CA SER A 612 -32.05 47.82 18.64
C SER A 612 -31.69 49.30 18.37
N SER A 613 -30.43 49.61 18.10
CA SER A 613 -29.96 50.97 17.74
C SER A 613 -30.37 51.44 16.34
N ARG A 614 -30.87 50.53 15.49
CA ARG A 614 -31.26 50.79 14.10
C ARG A 614 -32.65 50.26 13.80
N ASN A 615 -33.60 50.53 14.70
CA ASN A 615 -35.01 50.14 14.58
C ASN A 615 -35.21 48.62 14.30
N TYR A 616 -34.30 47.80 14.80
CA TYR A 616 -34.26 46.34 14.58
C TYR A 616 -34.10 45.93 13.11
N ASP A 617 -33.55 46.80 12.27
CA ASP A 617 -33.24 46.48 10.87
C ASP A 617 -31.97 45.62 10.74
N GLY A 618 -32.04 44.64 9.85
CA GLY A 618 -30.99 43.64 9.68
C GLY A 618 -30.93 42.65 10.85
N GLY A 619 -29.75 42.09 11.13
CA GLY A 619 -29.60 41.12 12.22
C GLY A 619 -30.19 39.74 11.91
N PHE A 620 -30.67 39.05 12.95
CA PHE A 620 -31.28 37.73 12.86
C PHE A 620 -32.81 37.82 12.92
N ALA A 621 -33.47 37.66 11.77
CA ALA A 621 -34.90 37.90 11.62
C ALA A 621 -35.77 37.03 12.55
N SER A 622 -36.83 37.63 13.12
CA SER A 622 -37.80 36.97 14.00
C SER A 622 -38.42 35.72 13.38
N LYS A 623 -38.70 35.73 12.06
CA LYS A 623 -39.20 34.57 11.32
C LYS A 623 -38.23 33.38 11.33
N LEU A 624 -36.93 33.67 11.28
CA LEU A 624 -35.89 32.63 11.34
C LEU A 624 -35.76 32.08 12.76
N MET A 625 -35.88 32.94 13.77
CA MET A 625 -35.93 32.51 15.17
C MET A 625 -37.13 31.60 15.44
N ALA A 626 -38.33 31.99 15.00
CA ALA A 626 -39.53 31.16 15.11
C ALA A 626 -39.35 29.80 14.42
N LYS A 627 -38.77 29.77 13.21
CA LYS A 627 -38.46 28.53 12.50
C LYS A 627 -37.51 27.63 13.29
N ASP A 628 -36.46 28.17 13.88
CA ASP A 628 -35.49 27.39 14.66
C ASP A 628 -36.09 26.87 15.98
N LEU A 629 -37.04 27.60 16.58
CA LEU A 629 -37.81 27.15 17.74
C LEU A 629 -38.83 26.06 17.40
N ILE A 630 -39.45 26.08 16.21
CA ILE A 630 -40.29 24.97 15.72
C ILE A 630 -39.47 23.69 15.66
N LEU A 631 -38.27 23.75 15.06
CA LEU A 631 -37.36 22.61 14.98
C LEU A 631 -36.95 22.11 16.37
N ALA A 632 -36.73 23.01 17.33
CA ALA A 632 -36.44 22.65 18.72
C ALA A 632 -37.62 21.92 19.38
N ALA A 633 -38.84 22.42 19.18
CA ALA A 633 -40.06 21.84 19.75
C ALA A 633 -40.38 20.47 19.15
N GLU A 634 -40.26 20.31 17.83
CA GLU A 634 -40.42 19.03 17.14
C GLU A 634 -39.38 18.01 17.63
N SER A 635 -38.11 18.42 17.70
CA SER A 635 -37.03 17.55 18.19
C SER A 635 -37.25 17.10 19.63
N ALA A 636 -37.71 18.00 20.51
CA ALA A 636 -38.00 17.67 21.90
C ALA A 636 -39.20 16.71 22.02
N LYS A 637 -40.23 16.90 21.17
CA LYS A 637 -41.41 16.04 21.11
C LYS A 637 -41.07 14.63 20.66
N ASP A 638 -40.24 14.48 19.63
CA ASP A 638 -39.84 13.19 19.05
C ASP A 638 -39.15 12.27 20.06
N ILE A 639 -38.38 12.85 20.99
CA ILE A 639 -37.64 12.11 22.03
C ILE A 639 -38.34 12.13 23.41
N GLY A 640 -39.52 12.75 23.51
CA GLY A 640 -40.24 12.89 24.78
C GLY A 640 -39.56 13.77 25.82
N GLN A 641 -38.67 14.69 25.41
CA GLN A 641 -37.98 15.61 26.32
C GLN A 641 -38.90 16.78 26.71
N LYS A 642 -39.01 17.06 28.01
CA LYS A 642 -39.78 18.20 28.50
C LYS A 642 -38.99 19.50 28.34
N CYS A 643 -39.53 20.44 27.55
CA CYS A 643 -38.94 21.75 27.29
C CYS A 643 -39.99 22.88 27.41
N PRO A 644 -40.45 23.22 28.62
CA PRO A 644 -41.59 24.13 28.82
C PRO A 644 -41.33 25.55 28.30
N LEU A 645 -40.11 26.07 28.48
CA LEU A 645 -39.72 27.40 28.00
C LEU A 645 -39.67 27.48 26.47
N THR A 646 -39.39 26.37 25.79
CA THR A 646 -39.39 26.32 24.32
C THR A 646 -40.78 26.58 23.76
N SER A 647 -41.83 26.00 24.35
CA SER A 647 -43.20 26.21 23.91
C SER A 647 -43.64 27.66 24.07
N HIS A 648 -43.37 28.28 25.22
CA HIS A 648 -43.72 29.70 25.45
C HIS A 648 -42.90 30.62 24.55
N ALA A 649 -41.60 30.37 24.36
CA ALA A 649 -40.79 31.15 23.44
C ALA A 649 -41.32 31.06 22.00
N LEU A 650 -41.72 29.86 21.56
CA LEU A 650 -42.29 29.67 20.23
C LEU A 650 -43.61 30.42 20.06
N GLU A 651 -44.48 30.43 21.06
CA GLU A 651 -45.75 31.20 21.05
C GLU A 651 -45.48 32.69 20.87
N ILE A 652 -44.57 33.26 21.69
CA ILE A 652 -44.21 34.68 21.65
C ILE A 652 -43.65 35.08 20.28
N TYR A 653 -42.66 34.35 19.75
CA TYR A 653 -42.08 34.67 18.44
C TYR A 653 -43.05 34.44 17.28
N THR A 654 -44.03 33.53 17.43
CA THR A 654 -45.08 33.32 16.44
C THR A 654 -46.08 34.48 16.43
N GLU A 655 -46.48 34.99 17.60
CA GLU A 655 -47.33 36.18 17.74
C GLU A 655 -46.62 37.42 17.19
N LEU A 656 -45.36 37.63 17.56
CA LEU A 656 -44.52 38.72 17.05
C LEU A 656 -44.44 38.73 15.51
N CYS A 657 -44.37 37.55 14.87
CA CYS A 657 -44.40 37.44 13.41
C CYS A 657 -45.79 37.76 12.82
N LYS A 658 -46.88 37.34 13.47
CA LYS A 658 -48.26 37.66 13.04
C LYS A 658 -48.54 39.15 13.10
N ASP A 659 -47.92 39.86 14.05
CA ASP A 659 -48.03 41.31 14.21
C ASP A 659 -47.15 42.11 13.22
N GLY A 660 -46.61 41.45 12.19
CA GLY A 660 -45.88 42.08 11.09
C GLY A 660 -44.39 42.33 11.35
N ASN A 661 -43.81 41.78 12.43
CA ASN A 661 -42.39 41.97 12.77
C ASN A 661 -41.49 40.82 12.29
N GLU A 662 -41.95 40.05 11.31
CA GLU A 662 -41.28 38.84 10.84
C GLU A 662 -39.88 39.08 10.23
N THR A 663 -39.66 40.25 9.60
CA THR A 663 -38.38 40.62 8.98
C THR A 663 -37.44 41.39 9.89
N ARG A 664 -37.92 41.86 11.04
CA ARG A 664 -37.10 42.59 12.04
C ARG A 664 -36.27 41.60 12.84
N ASP A 665 -35.15 42.07 13.39
CA ASP A 665 -34.31 41.30 14.28
C ASP A 665 -35.10 40.76 15.49
N PHE A 666 -34.80 39.53 15.93
CA PHE A 666 -35.51 38.85 17.02
C PHE A 666 -35.48 39.61 18.36
N SER A 667 -34.50 40.48 18.59
CA SER A 667 -34.48 41.37 19.77
C SER A 667 -35.61 42.41 19.78
N CYS A 668 -36.34 42.59 18.68
CA CYS A 668 -37.50 43.49 18.59
C CYS A 668 -38.68 43.06 19.48
N VAL A 669 -38.63 41.85 20.04
CA VAL A 669 -39.58 41.35 21.04
C VAL A 669 -39.68 42.26 22.27
N PHE A 670 -38.60 42.95 22.65
CA PHE A 670 -38.63 43.95 23.72
C PHE A 670 -39.64 45.07 23.43
N ARG A 671 -39.56 45.67 22.24
CA ARG A 671 -40.43 46.79 21.87
C ARG A 671 -41.83 46.33 21.51
N HIS A 672 -41.96 45.26 20.73
CA HIS A 672 -43.23 44.90 20.09
C HIS A 672 -44.06 43.87 20.85
N TYR A 673 -43.49 43.11 21.78
CA TYR A 673 -44.24 42.19 22.63
C TYR A 673 -44.31 42.70 24.08
N TYR A 674 -43.17 43.08 24.67
CA TYR A 674 -43.12 43.59 26.05
C TYR A 674 -43.42 45.09 26.19
N SER A 675 -43.69 45.81 25.09
CA SER A 675 -43.97 47.25 25.08
C SER A 675 -42.88 48.10 25.76
N GLY A 676 -41.62 47.64 25.67
CA GLY A 676 -40.47 48.34 26.24
C GLY A 676 -40.20 49.70 25.57
N MET A 677 -39.72 50.66 26.35
CA MET A 677 -39.44 52.02 25.91
C MET A 677 -37.98 52.20 25.51
N ASP A 678 -37.71 53.21 24.69
CA ASP A 678 -36.35 53.58 24.31
C ASP A 678 -35.62 54.22 25.50
N GLU A 679 -34.31 54.00 25.60
CA GLU A 679 -33.47 54.75 26.52
C GLU A 679 -33.15 56.12 25.89
N LEU A 680 -33.54 57.18 26.60
CA LEU A 680 -33.38 58.58 26.19
C LEU A 680 -31.99 59.15 26.49
#